data_AF-A0A9N9LSN5-F1
#
_entry.id   AF-A0A9N9LSN5-F1
#
_cell.length_a   1.000
_cell.length_b   1.000
_cell.length_c   1.000
_cell.angle_alpha   90.00
_cell.angle_beta   90.00
_cell.angle_gamma   90.00
#
_symmetry.space_group_name_H-M   'P 1'
#
loop_
_entity.id
_entity.type
_entity.pdbx_description
1 polymer ?
#
loop_
_entity_poly.entity_id
_entity_poly.type
_entity_poly.pdbx_seq_one_letter_code
_entity_poly.pdbx_strand_id
1 'polypeptide(L)'
;MDPTQHHDRRTSSGNLGRRNVRMPRIPDANLHEPYHYPTTDLESHDNYGDGPHDPQYDPHYDHPHEYAFDPLEHQRHSYHQQYETAPQDIPLLSRPLSGRQTIYDPVHPDEEPHIPLHHETSQASFHQRPSLHASSTGISINSGIVSTDQIPQARMEHLVYDCPVPPKLLSQSKHVSEVGRDEFTHMRYTAATCDPEDFVGEGFTLRQQLFGKPRRTEILIVVTMYNEDDVLFARTMAGVFQNVQYMCSLAGQHKGLWDNNGWKNIVVCIVSDGRAKINPRTRSVLSALGAYQHGVARQKVNDKSVTAHIYEYTTKVDLQVKRDVVETKPGSEIPVQLLFCLKEENQKKINSHRWALQAFGEALQPTVVVLLDAGTRPGKQSIYQLWRAFELDPKCAGACGEIKAMLDGGKKLLNPLVATQNFEYKMSNILDKPMESAFGFISVLPGAFSAYRFLALQNDKREGPLEKYFAGEKHHHDAGIFTKNMYLAEDRILCFELVAKRKSSWVLTYVSSATGETDVPEEMAVLIKQRRRWLNGSFFAAVYALAHFYQIFRSSHSMSRKIMFMIEFAYQAISMIFSWFAVGNFFLVFRILTVALSDEKLLGKVGGILSVVTEWIYLASIVTCFVLSLGNTPDGSRRFYKFMVYVWGVIMLYLLFASVFITYRSVKEEVADGKFTISDLVQNSIFFTLIVSLLSTYVLWIFISIVFLDPWHIVTSSLQYMLLTPTYTNVINVYAFCNTHDVSWGTRPDEKPTLPNAKVDAKTGEKTEEPGLNNTDLDDLYASALTSFSAPTQPEPVKINAKDEEEGFNRAFRSYVVLCWMFCNAALVAVVLGTGGLSRLRVSKGDNFAASVEKTYLFVILWSVAGLSAFKFVGAMWYRIHRIFVH
;
A
#
# COMPACT_ATOMS: atom_id res chain seq x y z
N MET A 1 -0.70 -56.70 30.40
CA MET A 1 -0.46 -57.26 31.74
C MET A 1 -0.03 -56.10 32.62
N ASP A 2 -0.80 -55.82 33.66
CA ASP A 2 -0.52 -54.82 34.68
C ASP A 2 0.44 -55.42 35.73
N PRO A 3 1.27 -54.61 36.42
CA PRO A 3 0.93 -54.37 37.83
C PRO A 3 1.22 -52.95 38.36
N THR A 4 0.15 -52.24 38.75
CA THR A 4 -0.10 -51.63 40.07
C THR A 4 1.06 -50.87 40.74
N GLN A 5 1.08 -49.53 40.77
CA GLN A 5 0.26 -48.58 41.58
C GLN A 5 0.79 -48.23 43.00
N HIS A 6 1.03 -46.92 43.17
CA HIS A 6 0.86 -46.05 44.35
C HIS A 6 1.18 -46.56 45.77
N HIS A 7 2.14 -45.89 46.42
CA HIS A 7 1.89 -44.67 47.22
C HIS A 7 3.21 -44.08 47.73
N ASP A 8 3.35 -42.75 47.81
CA ASP A 8 3.71 -42.12 49.10
C ASP A 8 3.48 -40.59 49.17
N ARG A 9 3.25 -40.10 50.40
CA ARG A 9 3.15 -38.68 50.79
C ARG A 9 4.16 -38.39 51.89
N ARG A 10 4.88 -37.25 51.83
CA ARG A 10 5.38 -36.38 52.94
C ARG A 10 6.24 -35.27 52.31
N THR A 11 6.04 -33.97 52.52
CA THR A 11 6.17 -33.14 53.73
C THR A 11 7.51 -33.26 54.46
N SER A 12 8.47 -32.35 54.21
CA SER A 12 8.77 -31.19 55.09
C SER A 12 10.22 -30.67 54.99
N SER A 13 10.36 -29.32 55.04
CA SER A 13 11.46 -28.50 55.59
C SER A 13 12.94 -28.90 55.44
N GLY A 14 13.78 -27.97 54.95
CA GLY A 14 15.25 -28.15 54.95
C GLY A 14 16.12 -26.93 54.61
N ASN A 15 16.10 -25.89 55.47
CA ASN A 15 17.13 -24.84 55.66
C ASN A 15 17.56 -23.85 54.55
N LEU A 16 17.73 -22.59 54.99
CA LEU A 16 18.32 -21.47 54.25
C LEU A 16 19.86 -21.52 54.24
N GLY A 17 20.46 -21.11 53.13
CA GLY A 17 21.86 -20.68 53.05
C GLY A 17 21.98 -19.38 52.24
N ARG A 18 22.44 -18.28 52.87
CA ARG A 18 22.57 -16.97 52.23
C ARG A 18 23.64 -16.95 51.13
N ARG A 19 23.35 -16.32 49.99
CA ARG A 19 24.33 -15.53 49.21
C ARG A 19 23.65 -14.31 48.59
N ASN A 20 24.31 -13.16 48.66
CA ASN A 20 23.72 -11.85 48.38
C ASN A 20 23.61 -11.57 46.87
N VAL A 21 22.45 -11.08 46.43
CA VAL A 21 22.26 -10.54 45.07
C VAL A 21 22.74 -9.09 45.03
N ARG A 22 23.66 -8.76 44.11
CA ARG A 22 24.06 -7.38 43.81
C ARG A 22 23.11 -6.78 42.77
N MET A 23 22.56 -5.59 43.05
CA MET A 23 21.98 -4.75 42.00
C MET A 23 23.07 -3.92 41.29
N PRO A 24 22.93 -3.62 39.98
CA PRO A 24 23.78 -2.65 39.29
C PRO A 24 23.59 -1.22 39.84
N ARG A 25 24.65 -0.42 39.85
CA ARG A 25 24.64 0.96 40.35
C ARG A 25 24.38 1.98 39.23
N ILE A 26 23.74 3.09 39.62
CA ILE A 26 23.72 4.36 38.90
C ILE A 26 25.14 4.97 38.92
N PRO A 27 25.64 5.55 37.82
CA PRO A 27 26.89 6.32 37.82
C PRO A 27 26.62 7.77 38.26
N ASP A 28 27.38 8.25 39.24
CA ASP A 28 27.30 9.62 39.75
C ASP A 28 28.66 10.34 39.69
N ALA A 29 28.59 11.67 39.76
CA ALA A 29 29.54 12.64 39.27
C ALA A 29 30.97 12.73 39.91
N ASN A 30 31.85 13.39 39.13
CA ASN A 30 32.96 14.29 39.50
C ASN A 30 34.34 13.78 39.97
N LEU A 31 35.37 14.31 39.30
CA LEU A 31 36.61 14.88 39.84
C LEU A 31 37.35 15.71 38.75
N HIS A 32 37.38 17.04 38.91
CA HIS A 32 38.54 17.98 38.88
C HIS A 32 39.76 17.71 37.96
N GLU A 33 40.45 18.66 37.31
CA GLU A 33 40.36 20.14 37.13
C GLU A 33 41.47 20.61 36.11
N PRO A 34 41.91 21.89 36.03
CA PRO A 34 41.34 23.10 35.40
C PRO A 34 42.10 23.56 34.13
N TYR A 35 41.60 24.58 33.39
CA TYR A 35 42.45 25.67 32.85
C TYR A 35 41.64 26.95 32.55
N HIS A 36 42.31 28.09 32.77
CA HIS A 36 41.81 29.46 32.92
C HIS A 36 41.00 30.11 31.76
N TYR A 37 40.06 30.97 32.17
CA TYR A 37 39.69 32.22 31.46
C TYR A 37 40.43 33.42 32.05
N PRO A 38 40.54 34.53 31.30
CA PRO A 38 40.47 35.88 31.85
C PRO A 38 39.23 36.64 31.32
N THR A 39 38.59 37.36 32.23
CA THR A 39 37.47 38.31 32.02
C THR A 39 37.98 39.74 31.92
N THR A 40 37.26 40.63 31.20
CA THR A 40 37.07 42.04 31.59
C THR A 40 35.84 42.64 30.93
N ASP A 41 35.26 43.65 31.56
CA ASP A 41 33.89 44.14 31.35
C ASP A 41 33.77 45.48 30.59
N LEU A 42 32.55 45.71 30.07
CA LEU A 42 31.78 46.98 30.04
C LEU A 42 32.26 48.24 29.28
N GLU A 43 31.26 49.13 29.07
CA GLU A 43 31.29 50.49 28.48
C GLU A 43 31.55 50.60 26.96
N SER A 44 31.07 51.61 26.21
CA SER A 44 29.74 52.24 26.05
C SER A 44 29.89 53.45 25.10
N HIS A 45 28.89 53.68 24.23
CA HIS A 45 28.61 54.94 23.51
C HIS A 45 29.51 55.45 22.36
N ASP A 46 28.87 56.28 21.53
CA ASP A 46 29.37 57.24 20.52
C ASP A 46 29.77 56.76 19.10
N ASN A 47 29.54 57.51 18.00
CA ASN A 47 28.52 58.54 17.68
C ASN A 47 28.43 58.75 16.12
N TYR A 48 27.59 59.68 15.65
CA TYR A 48 27.25 60.01 14.26
C TYR A 48 28.35 60.66 13.37
N GLY A 49 28.17 60.52 12.04
CA GLY A 49 28.66 61.45 10.98
C GLY A 49 30.08 61.19 10.43
N ASP A 50 30.44 61.54 9.19
CA ASP A 50 29.74 62.26 8.10
C ASP A 50 30.30 61.82 6.71
N GLY A 51 29.69 62.23 5.59
CA GLY A 51 30.00 61.78 4.20
C GLY A 51 31.23 62.41 3.51
N PRO A 52 31.35 62.47 2.14
CA PRO A 52 30.33 62.16 1.11
C PRO A 52 30.77 61.38 -0.16
N HIS A 53 29.77 60.88 -0.90
CA HIS A 53 29.63 60.50 -2.33
C HIS A 53 30.82 60.42 -3.34
N ASP A 54 30.96 59.20 -3.92
CA ASP A 54 30.97 58.82 -5.36
C ASP A 54 32.11 59.31 -6.33
N PRO A 55 32.39 58.62 -7.48
CA PRO A 55 31.67 57.49 -8.09
C PRO A 55 32.48 56.28 -8.64
N GLN A 56 31.75 55.22 -9.00
CA GLN A 56 32.09 54.11 -9.96
C GLN A 56 33.24 53.13 -9.61
N TYR A 57 32.91 51.86 -9.32
CA TYR A 57 32.97 50.69 -10.26
C TYR A 57 32.65 49.38 -9.49
N ASP A 58 32.15 48.36 -10.18
CA ASP A 58 31.72 47.05 -9.64
C ASP A 58 31.97 45.95 -10.70
N PRO A 59 31.92 44.63 -10.41
CA PRO A 59 32.64 43.83 -9.40
C PRO A 59 33.68 42.88 -10.05
N HIS A 60 34.42 42.07 -9.26
CA HIS A 60 34.73 40.66 -9.59
C HIS A 60 35.37 39.89 -8.39
N TYR A 61 35.08 38.58 -8.33
CA TYR A 61 35.55 37.46 -7.47
C TYR A 61 34.34 36.78 -6.78
N ASP A 62 34.12 35.47 -6.78
CA ASP A 62 34.58 34.29 -7.54
C ASP A 62 33.70 33.12 -7.03
N HIS A 63 33.29 32.18 -7.88
CA HIS A 63 32.44 31.04 -7.47
C HIS A 63 33.10 29.70 -7.80
N PRO A 64 33.22 28.76 -6.84
CA PRO A 64 33.41 27.34 -7.14
C PRO A 64 32.06 26.72 -7.53
N HIS A 65 32.01 26.01 -8.66
CA HIS A 65 30.78 25.45 -9.20
C HIS A 65 30.25 24.23 -8.41
N GLU A 66 28.98 24.28 -8.00
CA GLU A 66 28.22 23.14 -7.49
C GLU A 66 27.21 22.69 -8.56
N TYR A 67 27.27 21.42 -8.98
CA TYR A 67 26.33 20.87 -9.97
C TYR A 67 24.95 20.65 -9.34
N ALA A 68 24.06 21.63 -9.49
CA ALA A 68 22.66 21.53 -9.11
C ALA A 68 21.83 20.86 -10.22
N PHE A 69 21.03 19.86 -9.87
CA PHE A 69 20.11 19.18 -10.78
C PHE A 69 18.79 19.96 -10.86
N ASP A 70 18.51 20.66 -11.97
CA ASP A 70 17.25 21.38 -12.19
C ASP A 70 16.21 20.48 -12.91
N PRO A 71 15.07 20.16 -12.28
CA PRO A 71 13.99 19.40 -12.92
C PRO A 71 13.39 20.05 -14.19
N LEU A 72 13.60 21.36 -14.42
CA LEU A 72 13.06 22.08 -15.58
C LEU A 72 13.90 21.91 -16.86
N GLU A 73 15.21 21.71 -16.77
CA GLU A 73 16.06 21.52 -17.97
C GLU A 73 15.76 20.18 -18.66
N HIS A 74 15.52 19.11 -17.88
CA HIS A 74 15.15 17.81 -18.44
C HIS A 74 13.77 17.84 -19.14
N GLN A 75 12.89 18.78 -18.77
CA GLN A 75 11.65 19.02 -19.51
C GLN A 75 11.91 19.74 -20.84
N ARG A 76 12.81 20.73 -20.90
CA ARG A 76 13.11 21.44 -22.17
C ARG A 76 13.64 20.51 -23.26
N HIS A 77 14.52 19.57 -22.92
CA HIS A 77 14.99 18.56 -23.87
C HIS A 77 13.94 17.51 -24.27
N SER A 78 12.80 17.43 -23.57
CA SER A 78 11.73 16.48 -23.88
C SER A 78 10.63 17.03 -24.81
N TYR A 79 10.63 18.34 -25.12
CA TYR A 79 9.56 18.99 -25.89
C TYR A 79 9.98 19.57 -27.26
N HIS A 80 11.26 19.54 -27.61
CA HIS A 80 11.74 19.93 -28.96
C HIS A 80 12.50 18.80 -29.64
N GLN A 81 11.75 17.80 -30.15
CA GLN A 81 12.22 16.93 -31.21
C GLN A 81 11.08 16.68 -32.20
N GLN A 82 10.86 17.65 -33.10
CA GLN A 82 9.99 17.46 -34.26
C GLN A 82 10.68 16.52 -35.26
N TYR A 83 9.91 15.58 -35.79
CA TYR A 83 10.34 14.69 -36.86
C TYR A 83 10.30 15.41 -38.20
N GLU A 84 11.41 15.39 -38.95
CA GLU A 84 11.42 15.53 -40.42
C GLU A 84 12.68 14.87 -40.99
N THR A 85 12.57 14.22 -42.16
CA THR A 85 13.56 13.25 -42.65
C THR A 85 14.25 13.67 -43.96
N ALA A 86 15.51 14.12 -43.84
CA ALA A 86 16.59 14.14 -44.85
C ALA A 86 16.39 14.98 -46.15
N PRO A 87 17.46 15.30 -46.91
CA PRO A 87 18.90 15.22 -46.63
C PRO A 87 19.60 16.61 -46.50
N GLN A 88 20.93 16.63 -46.34
CA GLN A 88 21.74 17.83 -46.07
C GLN A 88 22.20 18.57 -47.34
N ASP A 89 22.25 19.91 -47.27
CA ASP A 89 23.31 20.72 -47.90
C ASP A 89 23.40 22.13 -47.24
N ILE A 90 24.59 22.74 -47.29
CA ILE A 90 25.00 24.03 -46.69
C ILE A 90 25.92 24.72 -47.73
N PRO A 91 26.02 26.08 -47.89
CA PRO A 91 25.33 27.21 -47.25
C PRO A 91 24.70 28.25 -48.24
N LEU A 92 23.99 29.26 -47.72
CA LEU A 92 24.28 30.73 -47.84
C LEU A 92 23.02 31.63 -47.78
N LEU A 93 23.08 32.60 -46.86
CA LEU A 93 22.43 33.93 -46.80
C LEU A 93 21.03 34.22 -47.44
N SER A 94 20.21 34.86 -46.59
CA SER A 94 19.20 35.91 -46.87
C SER A 94 17.74 35.55 -47.22
N ARG A 95 16.83 36.21 -46.48
CA ARG A 95 15.36 36.35 -46.65
C ARG A 95 15.03 37.35 -47.80
N PRO A 96 13.75 37.57 -48.19
CA PRO A 96 12.56 36.67 -48.24
C PRO A 96 11.76 36.81 -49.58
N LEU A 97 10.67 36.03 -49.78
CA LEU A 97 9.33 36.42 -50.33
C LEU A 97 8.63 35.37 -51.23
N SER A 98 7.33 35.16 -50.95
CA SER A 98 6.21 35.00 -51.89
C SER A 98 6.22 33.99 -53.06
N GLY A 99 5.37 32.96 -52.96
CA GLY A 99 4.30 32.77 -53.96
C GLY A 99 4.30 31.57 -54.93
N ARG A 100 3.24 30.75 -54.82
CA ARG A 100 2.43 30.14 -55.91
C ARG A 100 2.99 28.99 -56.81
N GLN A 101 2.26 27.86 -56.73
CA GLN A 101 1.71 27.05 -57.86
C GLN A 101 2.56 26.03 -58.67
N THR A 102 2.25 24.74 -58.43
CA THR A 102 1.81 23.68 -59.39
C THR A 102 2.74 22.95 -60.40
N ILE A 103 2.72 21.60 -60.27
CA ILE A 103 2.39 20.55 -61.30
C ILE A 103 3.51 19.83 -62.12
N TYR A 104 3.29 18.50 -62.26
CA TYR A 104 3.79 17.47 -63.21
C TYR A 104 5.14 16.70 -63.02
N ASP A 105 4.96 15.38 -62.90
CA ASP A 105 5.79 14.19 -63.26
C ASP A 105 5.96 14.02 -64.82
N PRO A 106 6.60 12.97 -65.42
CA PRO A 106 7.33 11.76 -64.89
C PRO A 106 8.61 11.30 -65.71
N VAL A 107 9.12 10.07 -65.43
CA VAL A 107 9.79 9.05 -66.32
C VAL A 107 11.34 8.84 -66.30
N HIS A 108 11.76 7.63 -65.83
CA HIS A 108 12.80 6.64 -66.25
C HIS A 108 13.87 6.91 -67.38
N PRO A 109 14.95 6.09 -67.55
CA PRO A 109 15.93 5.49 -66.59
C PRO A 109 17.40 5.36 -67.14
N ASP A 110 18.24 4.57 -66.45
CA ASP A 110 19.46 3.81 -66.92
C ASP A 110 20.89 4.44 -66.98
N GLU A 111 21.87 3.52 -66.87
CA GLU A 111 23.34 3.54 -67.16
C GLU A 111 24.40 4.02 -66.12
N GLU A 112 25.26 3.06 -65.70
CA GLU A 112 26.68 3.22 -65.25
C GLU A 112 27.61 3.57 -66.48
N PRO A 113 28.96 3.82 -66.43
CA PRO A 113 29.98 3.38 -65.44
C PRO A 113 31.28 4.27 -65.22
N HIS A 114 32.23 3.70 -64.45
CA HIS A 114 33.71 3.91 -64.49
C HIS A 114 34.43 5.06 -63.71
N ILE A 115 35.77 4.90 -63.62
CA ILE A 115 36.79 5.48 -62.70
C ILE A 115 38.03 5.94 -63.55
N PRO A 116 39.29 6.28 -63.11
CA PRO A 116 39.98 6.15 -61.79
C PRO A 116 40.98 7.28 -61.32
N LEU A 117 41.50 7.13 -60.07
CA LEU A 117 42.91 7.28 -59.61
C LEU A 117 43.68 8.64 -59.40
N HIS A 118 44.66 8.54 -58.46
CA HIS A 118 45.85 9.35 -58.08
C HIS A 118 45.75 10.32 -56.87
N HIS A 119 46.51 10.16 -55.75
CA HIS A 119 47.97 10.34 -55.48
C HIS A 119 48.43 11.84 -55.49
N GLU A 120 49.26 12.42 -54.60
CA GLU A 120 50.01 11.94 -53.41
C GLU A 120 50.57 13.11 -52.53
N THR A 121 50.93 12.86 -51.25
CA THR A 121 51.93 13.53 -50.32
C THR A 121 52.38 15.01 -50.50
N SER A 122 52.51 15.86 -49.45
CA SER A 122 53.54 15.78 -48.38
C SER A 122 53.55 16.98 -47.38
N GLN A 123 53.94 16.72 -46.12
CA GLN A 123 54.76 17.47 -45.11
C GLN A 123 54.81 19.04 -45.09
N ALA A 124 54.99 19.76 -43.97
CA ALA A 124 55.62 19.45 -42.67
C ALA A 124 55.04 20.27 -41.46
N SER A 125 55.58 20.07 -40.26
CA SER A 125 54.97 20.42 -38.95
C SER A 125 55.64 21.59 -38.20
N PHE A 126 54.92 22.19 -37.23
CA PHE A 126 55.49 22.97 -36.11
C PHE A 126 54.91 22.47 -34.76
N HIS A 127 55.68 22.60 -33.68
CA HIS A 127 55.45 21.90 -32.40
C HIS A 127 54.58 22.64 -31.38
N GLN A 128 53.69 21.91 -30.70
CA GLN A 128 53.46 21.99 -29.24
C GLN A 128 52.83 20.68 -28.70
N ARG A 129 53.06 20.38 -27.41
CA ARG A 129 52.59 19.19 -26.65
C ARG A 129 52.16 19.66 -25.24
N PRO A 130 51.40 18.87 -24.46
CA PRO A 130 50.45 17.82 -24.84
C PRO A 130 49.08 17.96 -24.12
N SER A 131 47.99 17.51 -24.74
CA SER A 131 46.72 17.21 -24.05
C SER A 131 46.35 15.72 -24.23
N LEU A 132 45.73 15.13 -23.21
CA LEU A 132 45.47 13.69 -23.14
C LEU A 132 44.35 13.27 -24.09
N HIS A 133 44.63 12.27 -24.93
CA HIS A 133 43.67 11.70 -25.87
C HIS A 133 42.59 10.86 -25.18
N ALA A 134 41.34 11.08 -25.59
CA ALA A 134 40.35 10.01 -25.71
C ALA A 134 40.03 9.84 -27.21
N SER A 135 40.40 8.70 -27.78
CA SER A 135 40.32 8.47 -29.23
C SER A 135 38.96 7.93 -29.67
N SER A 136 38.23 8.71 -30.46
CA SER A 136 37.07 8.23 -31.23
C SER A 136 37.52 7.63 -32.56
N THR A 137 37.42 6.31 -32.73
CA THR A 137 37.58 5.63 -34.02
C THR A 137 36.23 5.15 -34.51
N GLY A 138 35.69 5.80 -35.54
CA GLY A 138 34.53 5.30 -36.28
C GLY A 138 34.90 4.08 -37.12
N ILE A 139 33.97 3.14 -37.27
CA ILE A 139 34.09 1.98 -38.16
C ILE A 139 32.97 2.09 -39.20
N SER A 140 33.31 1.95 -40.47
CA SER A 140 32.34 1.95 -41.57
C SER A 140 31.49 0.68 -41.56
N ILE A 141 30.17 0.84 -41.71
CA ILE A 141 29.25 -0.29 -41.84
C ILE A 141 29.34 -0.80 -43.28
N ASN A 142 29.94 -1.97 -43.46
CA ASN A 142 29.89 -2.68 -44.73
C ASN A 142 28.66 -3.59 -44.75
N SER A 143 27.85 -3.52 -45.80
CA SER A 143 26.56 -4.22 -45.87
C SER A 143 26.74 -5.71 -46.15
N GLY A 144 26.76 -6.52 -45.09
CA GLY A 144 26.70 -7.98 -45.15
C GLY A 144 25.62 -8.52 -44.23
N ILE A 145 24.90 -9.55 -44.67
CA ILE A 145 23.88 -10.23 -43.86
C ILE A 145 24.59 -11.01 -42.75
N VAL A 146 24.59 -10.46 -41.53
CA VAL A 146 25.15 -11.12 -40.35
C VAL A 146 24.14 -12.15 -39.84
N SER A 147 24.51 -13.43 -39.91
CA SER A 147 23.78 -14.51 -39.23
C SER A 147 23.68 -14.22 -37.73
N THR A 148 22.52 -14.50 -37.13
CA THR A 148 22.17 -14.09 -35.76
C THR A 148 22.90 -14.86 -34.64
N ASP A 149 23.90 -15.68 -34.99
CA ASP A 149 24.62 -16.57 -34.07
C ASP A 149 25.80 -15.93 -33.31
N GLN A 150 26.09 -14.65 -33.51
CA GLN A 150 27.18 -13.96 -32.79
C GLN A 150 26.74 -12.62 -32.17
N ILE A 151 26.00 -12.72 -31.07
CA ILE A 151 26.05 -11.69 -30.02
C ILE A 151 27.42 -11.81 -29.34
N PRO A 152 28.19 -10.72 -29.12
CA PRO A 152 29.52 -10.81 -28.50
C PRO A 152 29.46 -11.47 -27.11
N GLN A 153 30.02 -12.67 -27.01
CA GLN A 153 29.90 -13.58 -25.86
C GLN A 153 30.83 -13.20 -24.69
N ALA A 154 31.00 -11.89 -24.44
CA ALA A 154 32.09 -11.33 -23.63
C ALA A 154 31.59 -10.36 -22.54
N ARG A 155 30.68 -10.84 -21.65
CA ARG A 155 30.38 -10.35 -20.28
C ARG A 155 29.10 -11.00 -19.73
N MET A 156 29.14 -12.29 -19.36
CA MET A 156 28.07 -12.90 -18.56
C MET A 156 28.65 -13.71 -17.40
N GLU A 157 28.72 -13.06 -16.23
CA GLU A 157 28.88 -13.75 -14.94
C GLU A 157 27.54 -14.33 -14.43
N HIS A 158 26.43 -13.97 -15.08
CA HIS A 158 25.06 -14.29 -14.71
C HIS A 158 24.49 -15.44 -15.53
N LEU A 159 23.69 -16.32 -14.91
CA LEU A 159 23.03 -17.42 -15.59
C LEU A 159 21.73 -16.97 -16.24
N VAL A 160 21.71 -16.99 -17.57
CA VAL A 160 20.55 -16.68 -18.43
C VAL A 160 20.33 -17.84 -19.40
N TYR A 161 19.08 -18.29 -19.54
CA TYR A 161 18.65 -19.28 -20.54
C TYR A 161 17.49 -18.74 -21.37
N ASP A 162 17.50 -18.91 -22.69
CA ASP A 162 16.29 -18.76 -23.50
C ASP A 162 15.70 -20.14 -23.78
N CYS A 163 14.59 -20.47 -23.12
CA CYS A 163 13.95 -21.77 -23.18
C CYS A 163 12.80 -21.74 -24.22
N PRO A 164 12.77 -22.64 -25.22
CA PRO A 164 11.65 -22.69 -26.17
C PRO A 164 10.34 -23.02 -25.43
N VAL A 165 9.23 -22.38 -25.80
CA VAL A 165 7.92 -22.69 -25.21
C VAL A 165 7.28 -23.92 -25.88
N PRO A 166 6.39 -24.67 -25.19
CA PRO A 166 5.86 -25.93 -25.71
C PRO A 166 5.18 -25.77 -27.08
N PRO A 167 5.40 -26.68 -28.06
CA PRO A 167 4.81 -26.58 -29.40
C PRO A 167 3.28 -26.50 -29.44
N LYS A 168 2.59 -27.05 -28.42
CA LYS A 168 1.13 -26.93 -28.25
C LYS A 168 0.68 -25.50 -27.94
N LEU A 169 1.52 -24.66 -27.34
CA LEU A 169 1.26 -23.24 -27.10
C LEU A 169 1.43 -22.45 -28.42
N LEU A 170 2.50 -22.77 -29.15
CA LEU A 170 2.85 -22.13 -30.44
C LEU A 170 1.80 -22.39 -31.52
N SER A 171 1.36 -23.64 -31.69
CA SER A 171 0.36 -24.01 -32.71
C SER A 171 -1.03 -23.42 -32.45
N GLN A 172 -1.31 -22.98 -31.22
CA GLN A 172 -2.55 -22.28 -30.86
C GLN A 172 -2.47 -20.76 -31.05
N SER A 173 -1.27 -20.20 -31.24
CA SER A 173 -1.06 -18.78 -31.53
C SER A 173 -0.97 -18.52 -33.03
N LYS A 174 -2.00 -17.89 -33.60
CA LYS A 174 -1.97 -17.45 -35.01
C LYS A 174 -0.87 -16.39 -35.21
N HIS A 175 -0.19 -16.47 -36.36
CA HIS A 175 0.88 -15.54 -36.77
C HIS A 175 2.06 -15.42 -35.79
N VAL A 176 2.59 -16.56 -35.34
CA VAL A 176 4.01 -16.64 -34.96
C VAL A 176 4.74 -17.23 -36.15
N SER A 177 5.62 -16.46 -36.78
CA SER A 177 6.48 -16.96 -37.87
C SER A 177 7.49 -17.95 -37.28
N GLU A 178 7.52 -19.17 -37.80
CA GLU A 178 8.44 -20.25 -37.34
C GLU A 178 9.93 -19.92 -37.57
N VAL A 179 10.22 -18.83 -38.30
CA VAL A 179 11.56 -18.40 -38.69
C VAL A 179 12.07 -17.30 -37.73
N GLY A 180 12.48 -17.69 -36.51
CA GLY A 180 13.21 -16.80 -35.60
C GLY A 180 13.09 -17.12 -34.10
N ARG A 181 14.14 -16.78 -33.34
CA ARG A 181 14.06 -16.63 -31.88
C ARG A 181 13.39 -15.29 -31.57
N ASP A 182 12.22 -15.31 -30.94
CA ASP A 182 11.39 -14.14 -30.68
C ASP A 182 10.69 -14.24 -29.32
N GLU A 183 10.14 -13.12 -28.83
CA GLU A 183 9.48 -13.01 -27.51
C GLU A 183 8.26 -13.93 -27.33
N PHE A 184 7.69 -14.40 -28.44
CA PHE A 184 6.59 -15.36 -28.51
C PHE A 184 7.05 -16.82 -28.67
N THR A 185 8.32 -17.08 -29.00
CA THR A 185 8.85 -18.45 -29.20
C THR A 185 9.71 -18.94 -28.05
N HIS A 186 10.37 -18.04 -27.32
CA HIS A 186 11.26 -18.38 -26.21
C HIS A 186 10.91 -17.60 -24.94
N MET A 187 10.86 -18.30 -23.80
CA MET A 187 10.80 -17.71 -22.46
C MET A 187 12.24 -17.50 -21.96
N ARG A 188 12.61 -16.26 -21.62
CA ARG A 188 13.92 -15.98 -21.02
C ARG A 188 13.85 -16.25 -19.53
N TYR A 189 14.77 -17.06 -19.03
CA TYR A 189 15.01 -17.30 -17.62
C TYR A 189 16.30 -16.60 -17.19
N THR A 190 16.29 -15.95 -16.02
CA THR A 190 17.48 -15.39 -15.36
C THR A 190 17.49 -15.80 -13.90
N ALA A 191 18.64 -16.28 -13.41
CA ALA A 191 18.85 -16.58 -11.99
C ALA A 191 19.54 -15.40 -11.30
N ALA A 192 18.81 -14.62 -10.51
CA ALA A 192 19.38 -13.50 -9.77
C ALA A 192 20.10 -14.00 -8.50
N THR A 193 21.34 -13.54 -8.28
CA THR A 193 22.18 -13.90 -7.12
C THR A 193 22.54 -12.71 -6.24
N CYS A 194 21.83 -11.60 -6.43
CA CYS A 194 22.00 -10.31 -5.76
C CYS A 194 20.77 -9.96 -4.90
N ASP A 195 20.91 -8.92 -4.08
CA ASP A 195 19.77 -8.25 -3.46
C ASP A 195 19.04 -7.37 -4.51
N PRO A 196 17.70 -7.15 -4.41
CA PRO A 196 16.96 -6.24 -5.27
C PRO A 196 17.61 -4.88 -5.55
N GLU A 197 18.30 -4.26 -4.58
CA GLU A 197 18.89 -2.94 -4.76
C GLU A 197 20.19 -2.94 -5.58
N ASP A 198 20.85 -4.10 -5.67
CA ASP A 198 22.06 -4.30 -6.45
C ASP A 198 21.78 -4.85 -7.86
N PHE A 199 20.52 -5.16 -8.21
CA PHE A 199 20.17 -5.83 -9.48
C PHE A 199 20.72 -5.13 -10.73
N VAL A 200 20.49 -3.82 -10.86
CA VAL A 200 21.03 -3.02 -11.96
C VAL A 200 22.54 -2.78 -11.81
N GLY A 201 23.03 -2.65 -10.56
CA GLY A 201 24.45 -2.42 -10.24
C GLY A 201 25.36 -3.60 -10.57
N GLU A 202 24.91 -4.84 -10.34
CA GLU A 202 25.59 -6.07 -10.78
C GLU A 202 25.40 -6.34 -12.29
N GLY A 203 24.64 -5.51 -13.01
CA GLY A 203 24.48 -5.61 -14.47
C GLY A 203 23.47 -6.66 -14.94
N PHE A 204 22.49 -7.04 -14.11
CA PHE A 204 21.35 -7.80 -14.59
C PHE A 204 20.48 -6.93 -15.52
N THR A 205 19.92 -7.53 -16.56
CA THR A 205 19.13 -6.86 -17.60
C THR A 205 17.79 -7.54 -17.82
N LEU A 206 16.79 -6.79 -18.25
CA LEU A 206 15.45 -7.27 -18.62
C LEU A 206 15.24 -7.20 -20.14
N ARG A 207 14.42 -8.11 -20.68
CA ARG A 207 14.19 -8.29 -22.13
C ARG A 207 13.78 -7.01 -22.85
N GLN A 208 13.03 -6.12 -22.19
CA GLN A 208 12.62 -4.81 -22.74
C GLN A 208 13.82 -3.92 -23.11
N GLN A 209 14.95 -4.04 -22.41
CA GLN A 209 16.19 -3.30 -22.68
C GLN A 209 17.02 -3.93 -23.82
N LEU A 210 16.80 -5.21 -24.12
CA LEU A 210 17.62 -6.01 -25.04
C LEU A 210 17.13 -5.99 -26.50
N PHE A 211 15.94 -5.47 -26.77
CA PHE A 211 15.47 -5.26 -28.15
C PHE A 211 16.34 -4.20 -28.86
N GLY A 212 16.63 -4.40 -30.15
CA GLY A 212 17.47 -3.49 -30.96
C GLY A 212 17.01 -2.03 -30.98
N LYS A 213 15.72 -1.78 -30.70
CA LYS A 213 15.25 -0.52 -30.11
C LYS A 213 14.63 -0.83 -28.74
N PRO A 214 15.23 -0.38 -27.62
CA PRO A 214 14.70 -0.64 -26.29
C PRO A 214 13.25 -0.17 -26.13
N ARG A 215 12.41 -0.98 -25.47
CA ARG A 215 11.02 -0.65 -25.19
C ARG A 215 10.93 0.20 -23.93
N ARG A 216 10.44 1.43 -24.07
CA ARG A 216 10.08 2.26 -22.90
C ARG A 216 8.85 1.65 -22.22
N THR A 217 8.91 1.46 -20.91
CA THR A 217 7.74 1.08 -20.12
C THR A 217 7.00 2.34 -19.70
N GLU A 218 5.71 2.42 -19.99
CA GLU A 218 4.82 3.47 -19.49
C GLU A 218 4.14 3.02 -18.19
N ILE A 219 3.63 1.78 -18.17
CA ILE A 219 2.99 1.18 -16.99
C ILE A 219 3.68 -0.13 -16.61
N LEU A 220 4.19 -0.21 -15.38
CA LEU A 220 4.58 -1.45 -14.73
C LEU A 220 3.46 -1.91 -13.79
N ILE A 221 2.76 -2.99 -14.13
CA ILE A 221 1.68 -3.56 -13.31
C ILE A 221 2.28 -4.67 -12.45
N VAL A 222 2.39 -4.43 -11.14
CA VAL A 222 2.97 -5.34 -10.15
C VAL A 222 1.86 -6.10 -9.45
N VAL A 223 1.85 -7.42 -9.61
CA VAL A 223 0.93 -8.36 -8.95
C VAL A 223 1.72 -9.10 -7.86
N THR A 224 1.50 -8.78 -6.59
CA THR A 224 2.10 -9.51 -5.47
C THR A 224 1.28 -10.72 -5.08
N MET A 225 1.96 -11.85 -4.86
CA MET A 225 1.36 -13.15 -4.57
C MET A 225 2.21 -13.92 -3.55
N TYR A 226 1.57 -14.65 -2.65
CA TYR A 226 2.20 -15.57 -1.71
C TYR A 226 1.78 -17.02 -2.00
N ASN A 227 0.55 -17.40 -1.64
CA ASN A 227 0.04 -18.77 -1.79
C ASN A 227 -1.41 -18.85 -2.29
N GLU A 228 -1.90 -17.77 -2.90
CA GLU A 228 -3.23 -17.65 -3.49
C GLU A 228 -3.49 -18.78 -4.50
N ASP A 229 -4.73 -19.26 -4.51
CA ASP A 229 -5.17 -20.29 -5.46
C ASP A 229 -5.28 -19.78 -6.89
N ASP A 230 -5.45 -20.72 -7.81
CA ASP A 230 -5.51 -20.45 -9.24
C ASP A 230 -6.74 -19.64 -9.63
N VAL A 231 -7.83 -19.72 -8.87
CA VAL A 231 -9.07 -18.97 -9.12
C VAL A 231 -8.87 -17.49 -8.75
N LEU A 232 -8.31 -17.21 -7.58
CA LEU A 232 -7.96 -15.86 -7.14
C LEU A 232 -6.93 -15.22 -8.08
N PHE A 233 -5.87 -15.94 -8.42
CA PHE A 233 -4.86 -15.48 -9.37
C PHE A 233 -5.45 -15.23 -10.77
N ALA A 234 -6.22 -16.17 -11.33
CA ALA A 234 -6.79 -16.02 -12.65
C ALA A 234 -7.85 -14.91 -12.72
N ARG A 235 -8.63 -14.66 -11.65
CA ARG A 235 -9.55 -13.51 -11.57
C ARG A 235 -8.78 -12.18 -11.66
N THR A 236 -7.67 -12.04 -10.92
CA THR A 236 -6.78 -10.87 -10.97
C THR A 236 -6.20 -10.69 -12.38
N MET A 237 -5.57 -11.73 -12.92
CA MET A 237 -4.90 -11.67 -14.23
C MET A 237 -5.87 -11.42 -15.38
N ALA A 238 -7.07 -12.04 -15.39
CA ALA A 238 -8.11 -11.75 -16.37
C ALA A 238 -8.58 -10.29 -16.32
N GLY A 239 -8.63 -9.69 -15.13
CA GLY A 239 -8.89 -8.25 -14.97
C GLY A 239 -7.76 -7.39 -15.55
N VAL A 240 -6.49 -7.76 -15.30
CA VAL A 240 -5.33 -7.07 -15.88
C VAL A 240 -5.33 -7.16 -17.41
N PHE A 241 -5.54 -8.34 -17.98
CA PHE A 241 -5.58 -8.55 -19.43
C PHE A 241 -6.71 -7.77 -20.09
N GLN A 242 -7.91 -7.71 -19.47
CA GLN A 242 -9.01 -6.87 -19.95
C GLN A 242 -8.65 -5.37 -19.96
N ASN A 243 -7.82 -4.90 -19.03
CA ASN A 243 -7.33 -3.51 -19.03
C ASN A 243 -6.29 -3.26 -20.14
N VAL A 244 -5.38 -4.20 -20.40
CA VAL A 244 -4.43 -4.10 -21.52
C VAL A 244 -5.17 -4.10 -22.86
N GLN A 245 -6.15 -5.00 -23.03
CA GLN A 245 -7.04 -5.05 -24.18
C GLN A 245 -7.81 -3.72 -24.36
N TYR A 246 -8.38 -3.19 -23.27
CA TYR A 246 -9.09 -1.92 -23.30
C TYR A 246 -8.20 -0.74 -23.68
N MET A 247 -6.98 -0.64 -23.13
CA MET A 247 -6.04 0.43 -23.51
C MET A 247 -5.73 0.37 -25.00
N CYS A 248 -5.31 -0.77 -25.56
CA CYS A 248 -5.03 -0.88 -27.00
C CYS A 248 -6.25 -0.64 -27.91
N SER A 249 -7.48 -0.66 -27.37
CA SER A 249 -8.69 -0.28 -28.12
C SER A 249 -8.89 1.24 -28.28
N LEU A 250 -8.09 2.06 -27.58
CA LEU A 250 -8.12 3.53 -27.62
C LEU A 250 -7.24 4.12 -28.76
N ALA A 251 -7.09 3.37 -29.85
CA ALA A 251 -6.24 3.75 -30.98
C ALA A 251 -6.58 5.16 -31.51
N GLY A 252 -5.55 6.00 -31.68
CA GLY A 252 -5.68 7.40 -32.09
C GLY A 252 -5.86 8.40 -30.93
N GLN A 253 -6.12 7.95 -29.70
CA GLN A 253 -6.12 8.81 -28.51
C GLN A 253 -4.71 8.91 -27.89
N HIS A 254 -4.51 9.81 -26.92
CA HIS A 254 -3.27 9.94 -26.15
C HIS A 254 -1.98 9.99 -27.00
N LYS A 255 -2.03 10.74 -28.10
CA LYS A 255 -0.93 10.87 -29.09
C LYS A 255 -0.45 9.54 -29.70
N GLY A 256 -1.32 8.52 -29.75
CA GLY A 256 -1.01 7.20 -30.30
C GLY A 256 -0.33 6.24 -29.31
N LEU A 257 -0.19 6.60 -28.04
CA LEU A 257 0.41 5.76 -26.99
C LEU A 257 -0.29 4.40 -26.82
N TRP A 258 -1.60 4.37 -27.07
CA TRP A 258 -2.49 3.24 -26.88
C TRP A 258 -3.05 2.69 -28.21
N ASP A 259 -2.20 2.61 -29.23
CA ASP A 259 -2.51 1.97 -30.51
C ASP A 259 -2.54 0.42 -30.40
N ASN A 260 -2.61 -0.27 -31.54
CA ASN A 260 -2.54 -1.73 -31.62
C ASN A 260 -1.21 -2.32 -31.04
N ASN A 261 -0.18 -1.49 -30.84
CA ASN A 261 1.09 -1.84 -30.22
C ASN A 261 1.20 -1.34 -28.77
N GLY A 262 0.19 -0.67 -28.20
CA GLY A 262 0.22 -0.06 -26.87
C GLY A 262 0.57 -1.03 -25.74
N TRP A 263 0.30 -2.33 -25.92
CA TRP A 263 0.73 -3.40 -25.02
C TRP A 263 2.26 -3.49 -24.85
N LYS A 264 3.06 -3.01 -25.82
CA LYS A 264 4.53 -2.93 -25.72
C LYS A 264 5.00 -1.91 -24.67
N ASN A 265 4.14 -0.94 -24.33
CA ASN A 265 4.39 0.06 -23.30
C ASN A 265 3.97 -0.42 -21.89
N ILE A 266 3.43 -1.64 -21.77
CA ILE A 266 2.94 -2.21 -20.51
C ILE A 266 3.71 -3.48 -20.18
N VAL A 267 4.25 -3.56 -18.97
CA VAL A 267 4.87 -4.78 -18.43
C VAL A 267 4.05 -5.25 -17.22
N VAL A 268 3.61 -6.50 -17.23
CA VAL A 268 2.92 -7.13 -16.09
C VAL A 268 3.92 -7.97 -15.32
N CYS A 269 4.39 -7.43 -14.20
CA CYS A 269 5.27 -8.09 -13.27
C CYS A 269 4.47 -8.88 -12.23
N ILE A 270 4.76 -10.16 -12.05
CA ILE A 270 4.14 -11.02 -11.05
C ILE A 270 5.23 -11.44 -10.07
N VAL A 271 5.13 -11.09 -8.79
CA VAL A 271 6.14 -11.42 -7.78
C VAL A 271 5.57 -12.41 -6.76
N SER A 272 6.07 -13.65 -6.80
CA SER A 272 5.67 -14.74 -5.91
C SER A 272 6.68 -14.93 -4.77
N ASP A 273 6.17 -14.92 -3.55
CA ASP A 273 6.94 -14.87 -2.30
C ASP A 273 7.26 -16.28 -1.75
N GLY A 274 8.33 -16.87 -2.29
CA GLY A 274 8.91 -18.14 -1.85
C GLY A 274 8.54 -19.32 -2.74
N ARG A 275 9.53 -19.90 -3.41
CA ARG A 275 9.39 -21.06 -4.33
C ARG A 275 8.72 -22.28 -3.69
N ALA A 276 8.89 -22.47 -2.38
CA ALA A 276 8.28 -23.56 -1.62
C ALA A 276 6.82 -23.30 -1.20
N LYS A 277 6.30 -22.07 -1.35
CA LYS A 277 4.98 -21.65 -0.86
C LYS A 277 3.95 -21.37 -1.96
N ILE A 278 4.41 -21.14 -3.20
CA ILE A 278 3.54 -20.97 -4.36
C ILE A 278 2.57 -22.15 -4.52
N ASN A 279 1.29 -21.84 -4.75
CA ASN A 279 0.27 -22.86 -4.95
C ASN A 279 0.54 -23.67 -6.23
N PRO A 280 0.54 -25.03 -6.17
CA PRO A 280 0.81 -25.86 -7.34
C PRO A 280 -0.14 -25.64 -8.52
N ARG A 281 -1.43 -25.34 -8.29
CA ARG A 281 -2.39 -25.04 -9.36
C ARG A 281 -2.07 -23.70 -10.02
N THR A 282 -1.77 -22.68 -9.23
CA THR A 282 -1.38 -21.35 -9.72
C THR A 282 -0.09 -21.43 -10.55
N ARG A 283 0.87 -22.26 -10.14
CA ARG A 283 2.08 -22.58 -10.92
C ARG A 283 1.75 -23.26 -12.26
N SER A 284 0.74 -24.12 -12.31
CA SER A 284 0.25 -24.70 -13.57
C SER A 284 -0.42 -23.64 -14.48
N VAL A 285 -1.14 -22.66 -13.93
CA VAL A 285 -1.67 -21.53 -14.72
C VAL A 285 -0.53 -20.68 -15.30
N LEU A 286 0.51 -20.38 -14.52
CA LEU A 286 1.71 -19.69 -15.00
C LEU A 286 2.43 -20.47 -16.12
N SER A 287 2.47 -21.80 -16.02
CA SER A 287 2.97 -22.69 -17.08
C SER A 287 2.12 -22.58 -18.35
N ALA A 288 0.80 -22.56 -18.22
CA ALA A 288 -0.14 -22.45 -19.33
C ALA A 288 -0.13 -21.07 -20.00
N LEU A 289 0.27 -20.02 -19.28
CA LEU A 289 0.57 -18.69 -19.85
C LEU A 289 1.91 -18.64 -20.60
N GLY A 290 2.78 -19.64 -20.45
CA GLY A 290 4.16 -19.64 -20.95
C GLY A 290 5.17 -18.89 -20.06
N ALA A 291 4.75 -18.42 -18.88
CA ALA A 291 5.57 -17.60 -17.98
C ALA A 291 6.32 -18.40 -16.89
N TYR A 292 6.28 -19.73 -16.95
CA TYR A 292 7.05 -20.61 -16.07
C TYR A 292 7.31 -21.96 -16.76
N GLN A 293 8.51 -22.52 -16.55
CA GLN A 293 8.86 -23.88 -16.94
C GLN A 293 9.53 -24.61 -15.77
N HIS A 294 9.22 -25.89 -15.62
CA HIS A 294 9.79 -26.73 -14.57
C HIS A 294 11.22 -27.18 -14.93
N GLY A 295 12.05 -27.49 -13.94
CA GLY A 295 13.44 -27.94 -14.13
C GLY A 295 14.48 -26.84 -14.43
N VAL A 296 14.07 -25.65 -14.90
CA VAL A 296 15.00 -24.56 -15.25
C VAL A 296 15.64 -23.88 -14.03
N ALA A 297 14.93 -23.87 -12.89
CA ALA A 297 15.38 -23.20 -11.66
C ALA A 297 16.63 -23.85 -11.04
N ARG A 298 17.67 -23.04 -10.75
CA ARG A 298 18.92 -23.47 -10.09
C ARG A 298 19.09 -22.82 -8.71
N GLN A 299 19.48 -23.59 -7.69
CA GLN A 299 19.63 -23.06 -6.32
C GLN A 299 20.89 -22.22 -6.10
N LYS A 300 21.93 -22.47 -6.92
CA LYS A 300 23.20 -21.75 -6.92
C LYS A 300 23.67 -21.48 -8.34
N VAL A 301 24.40 -20.38 -8.50
CA VAL A 301 25.17 -20.02 -9.69
C VAL A 301 26.52 -19.51 -9.20
N ASN A 302 27.62 -20.06 -9.69
CA ASN A 302 28.98 -19.65 -9.34
C ASN A 302 29.19 -19.57 -7.81
N ASP A 303 28.72 -20.61 -7.11
CA ASP A 303 28.66 -20.78 -5.65
C ASP A 303 27.85 -19.75 -4.83
N LYS A 304 27.46 -18.59 -5.42
CA LYS A 304 26.43 -17.69 -4.89
C LYS A 304 25.06 -18.39 -4.87
N SER A 305 24.27 -18.14 -3.82
CA SER A 305 22.88 -18.59 -3.74
C SER A 305 21.97 -17.70 -4.59
N VAL A 306 21.01 -18.33 -5.27
CA VAL A 306 19.99 -17.62 -6.05
C VAL A 306 18.94 -17.05 -5.10
N THR A 307 18.68 -15.76 -5.21
CA THR A 307 17.70 -15.00 -4.40
C THR A 307 16.32 -14.99 -5.06
N ALA A 308 16.28 -14.90 -6.38
CA ALA A 308 15.06 -15.01 -7.17
C ALA A 308 15.27 -15.62 -8.57
N HIS A 309 14.22 -16.26 -9.06
CA HIS A 309 14.12 -16.79 -10.42
C HIS A 309 13.22 -15.87 -11.25
N ILE A 310 13.75 -15.34 -12.35
CA ILE A 310 13.05 -14.39 -13.21
C ILE A 310 12.72 -15.09 -14.54
N TYR A 311 11.47 -15.00 -14.97
CA TYR A 311 10.94 -15.60 -16.20
C TYR A 311 10.24 -14.51 -17.02
N GLU A 312 10.63 -14.34 -18.29
CA GLU A 312 10.12 -13.30 -19.18
C GLU A 312 9.53 -13.92 -20.44
N TYR A 313 8.26 -13.62 -20.72
CA TYR A 313 7.55 -14.16 -21.88
C TYR A 313 6.41 -13.24 -22.31
N THR A 314 6.16 -13.12 -23.61
CA THR A 314 5.03 -12.32 -24.12
C THR A 314 3.90 -13.27 -24.53
N THR A 315 2.86 -13.34 -23.70
CA THR A 315 1.77 -14.30 -23.88
C THR A 315 0.69 -13.80 -24.84
N LYS A 316 0.11 -14.74 -25.60
CA LYS A 316 -1.14 -14.57 -26.38
C LYS A 316 -2.27 -15.46 -25.84
N VAL A 317 -2.17 -15.90 -24.58
CA VAL A 317 -3.20 -16.69 -23.89
C VAL A 317 -3.95 -15.82 -22.90
N ASP A 318 -5.27 -15.73 -23.07
CA ASP A 318 -6.16 -15.03 -22.15
C ASP A 318 -6.70 -16.00 -21.07
N LEU A 319 -7.17 -15.47 -19.94
CA LEU A 319 -7.71 -16.25 -18.82
C LEU A 319 -9.17 -15.93 -18.57
N GLN A 320 -9.96 -16.96 -18.30
CA GLN A 320 -11.34 -16.82 -17.86
C GLN A 320 -11.59 -17.71 -16.63
N VAL A 321 -12.41 -17.21 -15.70
CA VAL A 321 -12.95 -18.04 -14.61
C VAL A 321 -14.43 -18.24 -14.84
N LYS A 322 -14.86 -19.50 -14.96
CA LYS A 322 -16.27 -19.91 -15.06
C LYS A 322 -16.58 -20.89 -13.94
N ARG A 323 -17.58 -20.57 -13.09
CA ARG A 323 -18.03 -21.43 -11.97
C ARG A 323 -16.84 -21.92 -11.10
N ASP A 324 -15.92 -21.01 -10.79
CA ASP A 324 -14.70 -21.25 -10.02
C ASP A 324 -13.73 -22.30 -10.61
N VAL A 325 -13.83 -22.52 -11.92
CA VAL A 325 -12.83 -23.24 -12.73
C VAL A 325 -12.10 -22.25 -13.63
N VAL A 326 -10.77 -22.37 -13.70
CA VAL A 326 -9.91 -21.59 -14.59
C VAL A 326 -9.88 -22.22 -15.97
N GLU A 327 -10.17 -21.44 -17.00
CA GLU A 327 -10.10 -21.81 -18.41
C GLU A 327 -9.12 -20.88 -19.14
N THR A 328 -8.24 -21.45 -19.96
CA THR A 328 -7.33 -20.70 -20.84
C THR A 328 -7.97 -20.51 -22.22
N LYS A 329 -7.96 -19.28 -22.74
CA LYS A 329 -8.40 -18.96 -24.09
C LYS A 329 -7.19 -18.55 -24.93
N PRO A 330 -6.57 -19.48 -25.69
CA PRO A 330 -5.45 -19.15 -26.56
C PRO A 330 -5.90 -18.30 -27.77
N GLY A 331 -4.95 -17.60 -28.39
CA GLY A 331 -5.21 -16.78 -29.57
C GLY A 331 -5.80 -15.41 -29.26
N SER A 332 -5.40 -14.79 -28.13
CA SER A 332 -5.64 -13.36 -27.89
C SER A 332 -4.98 -12.54 -29.01
N GLU A 333 -5.74 -11.63 -29.62
CA GLU A 333 -5.24 -10.69 -30.64
C GLU A 333 -4.23 -9.70 -30.04
N ILE A 334 -4.43 -9.33 -28.77
CA ILE A 334 -3.60 -8.39 -28.02
C ILE A 334 -2.69 -9.20 -27.08
N PRO A 335 -1.36 -9.18 -27.27
CA PRO A 335 -0.42 -9.85 -26.37
C PRO A 335 -0.22 -9.12 -25.04
N VAL A 336 0.37 -9.81 -24.07
CA VAL A 336 0.76 -9.21 -22.77
C VAL A 336 2.19 -9.61 -22.41
N GLN A 337 3.05 -8.63 -22.14
CA GLN A 337 4.42 -8.86 -21.67
C GLN A 337 4.40 -9.26 -20.19
N LEU A 338 4.80 -10.49 -19.88
CA LEU A 338 4.86 -11.03 -18.51
C LEU A 338 6.31 -11.07 -18.01
N LEU A 339 6.50 -10.61 -16.78
CA LEU A 339 7.74 -10.70 -16.00
C LEU A 339 7.42 -11.42 -14.68
N PHE A 340 7.61 -12.73 -14.63
CA PHE A 340 7.35 -13.52 -13.42
C PHE A 340 8.63 -13.67 -12.59
N CYS A 341 8.62 -13.14 -11.38
CA CYS A 341 9.67 -13.28 -10.37
C CYS A 341 9.21 -14.23 -9.28
N LEU A 342 9.91 -15.36 -9.14
CA LEU A 342 9.69 -16.35 -8.09
C LEU A 342 10.87 -16.28 -7.11
N LYS A 343 10.66 -15.66 -5.95
CA LYS A 343 11.70 -15.55 -4.92
C LYS A 343 12.01 -16.94 -4.34
N GLU A 344 13.28 -17.21 -4.05
CA GLU A 344 13.67 -18.52 -3.49
C GLU A 344 13.10 -18.71 -2.08
N GLU A 345 13.21 -17.66 -1.24
CA GLU A 345 12.77 -17.64 0.15
C GLU A 345 11.51 -16.78 0.34
N ASN A 346 10.70 -17.11 1.36
CA ASN A 346 9.58 -16.26 1.81
C ASN A 346 10.16 -15.11 2.64
N GLN A 347 10.08 -13.89 2.09
CA GLN A 347 10.60 -12.66 2.68
C GLN A 347 9.50 -11.60 2.88
N LYS A 348 8.22 -11.99 2.79
CA LYS A 348 7.00 -11.16 2.89
C LYS A 348 6.79 -10.21 1.70
N LYS A 349 5.59 -9.61 1.67
CA LYS A 349 5.13 -8.65 0.64
C LYS A 349 6.05 -7.45 0.44
N ILE A 350 6.60 -6.85 1.50
CA ILE A 350 7.42 -5.63 1.39
C ILE A 350 8.71 -5.88 0.58
N ASN A 351 9.34 -7.04 0.77
CA ASN A 351 10.48 -7.48 -0.04
C ASN A 351 10.08 -7.78 -1.49
N SER A 352 8.86 -8.28 -1.73
CA SER A 352 8.32 -8.41 -3.10
C SER A 352 8.14 -7.04 -3.78
N HIS A 353 7.80 -5.99 -3.03
CA HIS A 353 7.84 -4.61 -3.53
C HIS A 353 9.27 -4.10 -3.77
N ARG A 354 10.30 -4.54 -3.01
CA ARG A 354 11.72 -4.22 -3.31
C ARG A 354 12.12 -4.77 -4.68
N TRP A 355 11.84 -6.04 -4.98
CA TRP A 355 12.05 -6.60 -6.31
C TRP A 355 11.33 -5.79 -7.40
N ALA A 356 10.06 -5.43 -7.17
CA ALA A 356 9.29 -4.68 -8.16
C ALA A 356 9.78 -3.23 -8.38
N LEU A 357 10.25 -2.54 -7.34
CA LEU A 357 10.53 -1.10 -7.39
C LEU A 357 12.03 -0.76 -7.45
N GLN A 358 12.89 -1.49 -6.73
CA GLN A 358 14.35 -1.28 -6.75
C GLN A 358 15.04 -2.08 -7.85
N ALA A 359 14.61 -3.32 -8.14
CA ALA A 359 15.20 -4.09 -9.24
C ALA A 359 14.53 -3.77 -10.59
N PHE A 360 13.27 -4.15 -10.75
CA PHE A 360 12.59 -4.08 -12.06
C PHE A 360 12.15 -2.67 -12.43
N GLY A 361 11.68 -1.89 -11.44
CA GLY A 361 11.39 -0.47 -11.62
C GLY A 361 12.63 0.30 -12.08
N GLU A 362 13.78 0.08 -11.44
CA GLU A 362 15.02 0.80 -11.80
C GLU A 362 15.58 0.36 -13.15
N ALA A 363 15.45 -0.92 -13.52
CA ALA A 363 15.80 -1.40 -14.86
C ALA A 363 14.88 -0.87 -15.97
N LEU A 364 13.56 -0.80 -15.74
CA LEU A 364 12.57 -0.43 -16.76
C LEU A 364 12.27 1.07 -16.84
N GLN A 365 12.57 1.83 -15.78
CA GLN A 365 12.23 3.26 -15.60
C GLN A 365 10.78 3.60 -16.01
N PRO A 366 9.76 2.91 -15.45
CA PRO A 366 8.37 3.10 -15.85
C PRO A 366 7.86 4.50 -15.49
N THR A 367 6.95 5.07 -16.28
CA THR A 367 6.30 6.34 -15.90
C THR A 367 5.39 6.16 -14.67
N VAL A 368 4.59 5.09 -14.65
CA VAL A 368 3.65 4.73 -13.59
C VAL A 368 3.85 3.26 -13.17
N VAL A 369 3.83 3.00 -11.87
CA VAL A 369 3.77 1.65 -11.30
C VAL A 369 2.39 1.43 -10.67
N VAL A 370 1.74 0.30 -10.96
CA VAL A 370 0.46 -0.10 -10.36
C VAL A 370 0.72 -1.27 -9.41
N LEU A 371 0.34 -1.14 -8.14
CA LEU A 371 0.42 -2.22 -7.15
C LEU A 371 -0.95 -2.88 -6.99
N LEU A 372 -0.98 -4.21 -7.15
CA LEU A 372 -2.18 -5.04 -7.15
C LEU A 372 -1.91 -6.31 -6.33
N ASP A 373 -2.79 -6.66 -5.39
CA ASP A 373 -2.71 -7.95 -4.69
C ASP A 373 -3.40 -9.05 -5.51
N ALA A 374 -2.77 -10.24 -5.58
CA ALA A 374 -3.43 -11.43 -6.09
C ALA A 374 -4.73 -11.71 -5.29
N GLY A 375 -5.80 -12.06 -5.99
CA GLY A 375 -7.17 -12.10 -5.44
C GLY A 375 -7.92 -10.78 -5.50
N THR A 376 -7.27 -9.65 -5.81
CA THR A 376 -7.97 -8.40 -6.16
C THR A 376 -8.17 -8.33 -7.68
N ARG A 377 -9.43 -8.19 -8.11
CA ARG A 377 -9.82 -8.09 -9.52
C ARG A 377 -10.03 -6.63 -9.91
N PRO A 378 -9.19 -6.04 -10.78
CA PRO A 378 -9.45 -4.70 -11.31
C PRO A 378 -10.63 -4.74 -12.28
N GLY A 379 -11.46 -3.69 -12.25
CA GLY A 379 -12.52 -3.47 -13.23
C GLY A 379 -11.94 -3.22 -14.63
N LYS A 380 -12.74 -3.46 -15.69
CA LYS A 380 -12.29 -3.53 -17.10
C LYS A 380 -11.47 -2.34 -17.61
N GLN A 381 -11.69 -1.15 -17.05
CA GLN A 381 -11.02 0.11 -17.43
C GLN A 381 -10.23 0.71 -16.28
N SER A 382 -10.19 0.06 -15.11
CA SER A 382 -9.77 0.68 -13.86
C SER A 382 -8.28 0.99 -13.78
N ILE A 383 -7.41 0.20 -14.42
CA ILE A 383 -5.97 0.49 -14.51
C ILE A 383 -5.73 1.69 -15.43
N TYR A 384 -6.43 1.77 -16.56
CA TYR A 384 -6.42 2.96 -17.42
C TYR A 384 -6.92 4.21 -16.69
N GLN A 385 -7.99 4.11 -15.91
CA GLN A 385 -8.53 5.24 -15.12
C GLN A 385 -7.52 5.71 -14.05
N LEU A 386 -6.76 4.81 -13.43
CA LEU A 386 -5.63 5.19 -12.56
C LEU A 386 -4.52 5.88 -13.34
N TRP A 387 -4.08 5.33 -14.48
CA TRP A 387 -3.05 5.95 -15.33
C TRP A 387 -3.46 7.36 -15.81
N ARG A 388 -4.70 7.54 -16.27
CA ARG A 388 -5.26 8.83 -16.72
C ARG A 388 -5.18 9.92 -15.65
N ALA A 389 -5.20 9.57 -14.36
CA ALA A 389 -5.01 10.56 -13.28
C ALA A 389 -3.59 11.16 -13.26
N PHE A 390 -2.56 10.42 -13.69
CA PHE A 390 -1.18 10.91 -13.81
C PHE A 390 -0.94 11.71 -15.09
N GLU A 391 -1.74 11.50 -16.13
CA GLU A 391 -1.73 12.32 -17.34
C GLU A 391 -2.40 13.67 -17.09
N LEU A 392 -3.54 13.68 -16.38
CA LEU A 392 -4.32 14.89 -16.11
C LEU A 392 -3.71 15.79 -15.02
N ASP A 393 -3.03 15.22 -14.01
CA ASP A 393 -2.27 16.00 -13.04
C ASP A 393 -0.79 15.56 -13.00
N PRO A 394 0.13 16.37 -13.55
CA PRO A 394 1.57 16.16 -13.43
C PRO A 394 2.07 16.08 -11.98
N LYS A 395 1.36 16.67 -11.01
CA LYS A 395 1.67 16.62 -9.57
C LYS A 395 1.06 15.41 -8.85
N CYS A 396 0.25 14.59 -9.51
CA CYS A 396 -0.18 13.32 -8.96
C CYS A 396 1.03 12.41 -8.77
N ALA A 397 1.31 12.03 -7.53
CA ALA A 397 2.36 11.09 -7.14
C ALA A 397 1.81 9.69 -6.85
N GLY A 398 0.55 9.60 -6.41
CA GLY A 398 -0.12 8.34 -6.14
C GLY A 398 -1.62 8.47 -6.27
N ALA A 399 -2.25 7.40 -6.76
CA ALA A 399 -3.69 7.32 -6.95
C ALA A 399 -4.25 5.96 -6.49
N CYS A 400 -5.48 5.93 -5.98
CA CYS A 400 -6.15 4.67 -5.67
C CYS A 400 -7.59 4.63 -6.21
N GLY A 401 -8.06 3.42 -6.49
CA GLY A 401 -9.44 3.17 -6.91
C GLY A 401 -10.35 2.82 -5.74
N GLU A 402 -11.65 2.72 -6.04
CA GLU A 402 -12.67 2.22 -5.13
C GLU A 402 -12.44 0.72 -4.84
N ILE A 403 -12.12 0.37 -3.59
CA ILE A 403 -12.12 -1.04 -3.17
C ILE A 403 -13.55 -1.52 -2.93
N LYS A 404 -13.96 -2.59 -3.62
CA LYS A 404 -15.28 -3.22 -3.52
C LYS A 404 -15.15 -4.60 -2.90
N ALA A 405 -16.12 -4.99 -2.07
CA ALA A 405 -16.25 -6.39 -1.66
C ALA A 405 -16.71 -7.24 -2.87
N MET A 406 -16.16 -8.43 -3.05
CA MET A 406 -16.75 -9.44 -3.94
C MET A 406 -18.04 -9.98 -3.31
N LEU A 407 -19.18 -9.83 -3.98
CA LEU A 407 -20.51 -10.14 -3.39
C LEU A 407 -21.24 -11.34 -4.00
N ASP A 408 -20.71 -11.96 -5.07
CA ASP A 408 -21.37 -13.00 -5.89
C ASP A 408 -22.86 -12.70 -6.19
N GLY A 409 -23.10 -11.61 -6.92
CA GLY A 409 -24.45 -11.15 -7.24
C GLY A 409 -25.28 -10.70 -6.04
N GLY A 410 -24.65 -10.45 -4.89
CA GLY A 410 -25.29 -10.03 -3.64
C GLY A 410 -25.49 -11.16 -2.63
N LYS A 411 -25.29 -12.44 -3.00
CA LYS A 411 -25.52 -13.58 -2.09
C LYS A 411 -24.70 -13.50 -0.80
N LYS A 412 -23.45 -13.03 -0.89
CA LYS A 412 -22.59 -12.94 0.31
C LYS A 412 -23.10 -11.91 1.35
N LEU A 413 -23.96 -10.96 0.98
CA LEU A 413 -24.56 -9.98 1.89
C LEU A 413 -25.50 -10.60 2.95
N LEU A 414 -25.92 -11.85 2.75
CA LEU A 414 -26.64 -12.63 3.79
C LEU A 414 -25.77 -12.87 5.03
N ASN A 415 -24.44 -12.85 4.89
CA ASN A 415 -23.51 -12.86 6.02
C ASN A 415 -23.39 -11.42 6.56
N PRO A 416 -23.78 -11.14 7.82
CA PRO A 416 -23.76 -9.78 8.36
C PRO A 416 -22.34 -9.20 8.49
N LEU A 417 -21.30 -10.04 8.54
CA LEU A 417 -19.91 -9.59 8.54
C LEU A 417 -19.52 -9.01 7.16
N VAL A 418 -19.90 -9.71 6.09
CA VAL A 418 -19.68 -9.26 4.70
C VAL A 418 -20.48 -7.98 4.42
N ALA A 419 -21.74 -7.92 4.84
CA ALA A 419 -22.56 -6.72 4.71
C ALA A 419 -21.93 -5.52 5.45
N THR A 420 -21.49 -5.70 6.69
CA THR A 420 -20.82 -4.65 7.49
C THR A 420 -19.55 -4.14 6.82
N GLN A 421 -18.68 -5.06 6.35
CA GLN A 421 -17.45 -4.69 5.63
C GLN A 421 -17.77 -3.94 4.32
N ASN A 422 -18.79 -4.39 3.57
CA ASN A 422 -19.24 -3.73 2.35
C ASN A 422 -19.76 -2.31 2.62
N PHE A 423 -20.52 -2.11 3.71
CA PHE A 423 -20.98 -0.80 4.13
C PHE A 423 -19.80 0.13 4.48
N GLU A 424 -18.83 -0.34 5.27
CA GLU A 424 -17.62 0.44 5.61
C GLU A 424 -16.83 0.86 4.38
N TYR A 425 -16.57 -0.07 3.45
CA TYR A 425 -15.87 0.24 2.20
C TYR A 425 -16.62 1.31 1.41
N LYS A 426 -17.94 1.15 1.25
CA LYS A 426 -18.77 2.11 0.50
C LYS A 426 -18.78 3.49 1.14
N MET A 427 -19.02 3.58 2.45
CA MET A 427 -19.01 4.85 3.17
C MET A 427 -17.64 5.54 3.11
N SER A 428 -16.54 4.79 3.27
CA SER A 428 -15.18 5.36 3.18
C SER A 428 -14.85 5.85 1.76
N ASN A 429 -15.33 5.14 0.73
CA ASN A 429 -15.14 5.50 -0.69
C ASN A 429 -16.02 6.66 -1.19
N ILE A 430 -17.07 7.07 -0.46
CA ILE A 430 -17.94 8.22 -0.82
C ILE A 430 -17.82 9.43 0.13
N LEU A 431 -17.27 9.24 1.33
CA LEU A 431 -16.99 10.33 2.27
C LEU A 431 -15.48 10.54 2.47
N ASP A 432 -14.77 9.55 3.00
CA ASP A 432 -13.40 9.71 3.49
C ASP A 432 -12.42 9.96 2.34
N LYS A 433 -12.37 9.04 1.36
CA LYS A 433 -11.44 9.12 0.22
C LYS A 433 -11.69 10.34 -0.67
N PRO A 434 -12.95 10.73 -0.98
CA PRO A 434 -13.25 12.01 -1.59
C PRO A 434 -12.77 13.22 -0.78
N MET A 435 -13.04 13.28 0.53
CA MET A 435 -12.62 14.39 1.38
C MET A 435 -11.09 14.53 1.40
N GLU A 436 -10.37 13.45 1.72
CA GLU A 436 -8.91 13.38 1.70
C GLU A 436 -8.36 13.87 0.33
N SER A 437 -8.88 13.32 -0.77
CA SER A 437 -8.47 13.70 -2.12
C SER A 437 -8.73 15.17 -2.49
N ALA A 438 -9.68 15.86 -1.86
CA ALA A 438 -9.86 17.31 -2.07
C ALA A 438 -8.73 18.12 -1.43
N PHE A 439 -8.28 17.71 -0.23
CA PHE A 439 -7.12 18.27 0.44
C PHE A 439 -5.80 17.91 -0.25
N GLY A 440 -5.78 16.83 -1.03
CA GLY A 440 -4.66 16.40 -1.88
C GLY A 440 -3.63 15.53 -1.15
N PHE A 441 -3.96 15.11 0.07
CA PHE A 441 -3.29 14.06 0.82
C PHE A 441 -4.32 12.98 1.13
N ILE A 442 -3.91 11.72 1.03
CA ILE A 442 -4.78 10.58 1.27
C ILE A 442 -4.09 9.73 2.31
N SER A 443 -4.72 9.53 3.47
CA SER A 443 -4.07 8.90 4.63
C SER A 443 -3.65 7.44 4.38
N VAL A 444 -4.21 6.81 3.34
CA VAL A 444 -3.82 5.49 2.81
C VAL A 444 -4.25 5.34 1.35
N LEU A 445 -3.29 5.02 0.48
CA LEU A 445 -3.54 4.42 -0.84
C LEU A 445 -3.40 2.89 -0.67
N PRO A 446 -4.48 2.09 -0.78
CA PRO A 446 -4.39 0.67 -0.46
C PRO A 446 -3.43 -0.08 -1.39
N GLY A 447 -2.44 -0.78 -0.83
CA GLY A 447 -1.51 -1.64 -1.58
C GLY A 447 -2.15 -2.85 -2.28
N ALA A 448 -3.47 -3.01 -2.17
CA ALA A 448 -4.26 -4.00 -2.92
C ALA A 448 -4.71 -3.49 -4.31
N PHE A 449 -4.90 -2.18 -4.49
CA PHE A 449 -5.19 -1.56 -5.78
C PHE A 449 -4.87 -0.04 -5.76
N SER A 450 -3.61 0.28 -6.01
CA SER A 450 -3.11 1.66 -6.10
C SER A 450 -2.08 1.80 -7.22
N ALA A 451 -1.79 3.04 -7.61
CA ALA A 451 -0.79 3.37 -8.61
C ALA A 451 0.07 4.54 -8.11
N TYR A 452 1.30 4.62 -8.58
CA TYR A 452 2.30 5.59 -8.15
C TYR A 452 3.13 6.07 -9.35
N ARG A 453 3.48 7.35 -9.37
CA ARG A 453 4.45 7.89 -10.33
C ARG A 453 5.84 7.46 -9.89
N PHE A 454 6.57 6.73 -10.73
CA PHE A 454 7.84 6.12 -10.32
C PHE A 454 8.87 7.15 -9.84
N LEU A 455 8.99 8.28 -10.54
CA LEU A 455 9.84 9.41 -10.15
C LEU A 455 9.49 10.01 -8.77
N ALA A 456 8.22 9.97 -8.36
CA ALA A 456 7.82 10.48 -7.05
C ALA A 456 8.31 9.57 -5.92
N LEU A 457 8.31 8.24 -6.14
CA LEU A 457 8.81 7.23 -5.20
C LEU A 457 10.31 7.38 -4.92
N GLN A 458 11.11 7.76 -5.92
CA GLN A 458 12.58 7.77 -5.84
C GLN A 458 13.14 8.58 -4.65
N ASN A 459 14.29 8.14 -4.12
CA ASN A 459 14.98 8.81 -3.02
C ASN A 459 15.91 9.93 -3.55
N ASP A 460 16.13 10.99 -2.77
CA ASP A 460 16.96 12.13 -3.22
C ASP A 460 18.46 11.88 -2.96
N LYS A 461 18.80 11.44 -1.74
CA LYS A 461 20.18 11.10 -1.30
C LYS A 461 20.14 9.96 -0.28
N ARG A 462 19.52 8.83 -0.65
CA ARG A 462 19.09 7.72 0.25
C ARG A 462 18.10 8.11 1.36
N GLU A 463 17.77 9.39 1.53
CA GLU A 463 16.53 9.83 2.20
C GLU A 463 15.42 10.03 1.15
N GLY A 464 14.25 9.44 1.39
CA GLY A 464 13.08 9.59 0.53
C GLY A 464 11.99 8.53 0.74
N PRO A 465 10.94 8.53 -0.11
CA PRO A 465 9.76 7.70 0.07
C PRO A 465 10.05 6.20 0.04
N LEU A 466 10.88 5.69 -0.88
CA LEU A 466 11.20 4.25 -0.94
C LEU A 466 12.04 3.78 0.25
N GLU A 467 13.04 4.55 0.71
CA GLU A 467 13.80 4.16 1.91
C GLU A 467 12.87 4.09 3.12
N LYS A 468 11.97 5.06 3.28
CA LYS A 468 10.99 5.07 4.37
C LYS A 468 9.94 3.96 4.23
N TYR A 469 9.58 3.54 3.02
CA TYR A 469 8.67 2.42 2.79
C TYR A 469 9.30 1.08 3.17
N PHE A 470 10.55 0.85 2.76
CA PHE A 470 11.27 -0.41 2.98
C PHE A 470 11.97 -0.53 4.35
N ALA A 471 12.16 0.55 5.09
CA ALA A 471 12.86 0.51 6.38
C ALA A 471 12.24 -0.49 7.38
N GLY A 472 10.93 -0.78 7.30
CA GLY A 472 10.27 -1.81 8.11
C GLY A 472 10.87 -3.21 7.98
N GLU A 473 11.43 -3.55 6.82
CA GLU A 473 12.14 -4.81 6.55
C GLU A 473 13.48 -4.85 7.28
N LYS A 474 14.32 -3.82 7.08
CA LYS A 474 15.63 -3.64 7.75
C LYS A 474 15.50 -3.60 9.27
N HIS A 475 14.37 -3.10 9.77
CA HIS A 475 14.08 -2.89 11.19
C HIS A 475 13.45 -4.08 11.93
N HIS A 476 13.20 -5.22 11.27
CA HIS A 476 12.55 -6.36 11.91
C HIS A 476 13.33 -6.99 13.06
N HIS A 477 14.66 -6.87 13.08
CA HIS A 477 15.50 -7.41 14.15
C HIS A 477 15.66 -6.40 15.31
N ASP A 478 16.15 -5.18 15.05
CA ASP A 478 16.60 -4.27 16.13
C ASP A 478 15.63 -3.13 16.52
N ALA A 479 14.53 -2.90 15.80
CA ALA A 479 13.69 -1.73 16.08
C ALA A 479 12.66 -1.93 17.21
N GLY A 480 12.35 -0.84 17.91
CA GLY A 480 11.32 -0.82 18.94
C GLY A 480 9.93 -1.20 18.40
N ILE A 481 9.12 -1.79 19.29
CA ILE A 481 7.74 -2.26 19.04
C ILE A 481 6.78 -1.19 18.48
N PHE A 482 7.02 0.09 18.76
CA PHE A 482 6.32 1.21 18.11
C PHE A 482 6.54 1.18 16.59
N THR A 483 7.81 1.14 16.17
CA THR A 483 8.22 1.05 14.75
C THR A 483 7.69 -0.23 14.12
N LYS A 484 7.79 -1.38 14.82
CA LYS A 484 7.25 -2.66 14.32
C LYS A 484 5.72 -2.62 14.11
N ASN A 485 4.95 -1.88 14.92
CA ASN A 485 3.52 -1.66 14.68
C ASN A 485 3.23 -0.61 13.59
N MET A 486 4.03 0.46 13.50
CA MET A 486 3.91 1.51 12.47
C MET A 486 4.02 0.90 11.06
N TYR A 487 4.96 -0.02 10.86
CA TYR A 487 5.14 -0.79 9.63
C TYR A 487 4.14 -1.95 9.42
N LEU A 488 3.04 -2.01 10.18
CA LEU A 488 1.84 -2.79 9.79
C LEU A 488 0.93 -2.02 8.81
N ALA A 489 1.24 -0.75 8.54
CA ALA A 489 0.54 0.11 7.60
C ALA A 489 1.55 0.99 6.82
N GLU A 490 2.55 0.33 6.22
CA GLU A 490 3.62 0.91 5.41
C GLU A 490 3.11 1.87 4.32
N ASP A 491 1.97 1.54 3.70
CA ASP A 491 1.31 2.36 2.68
C ASP A 491 0.95 3.76 3.21
N ARG A 492 0.61 3.89 4.50
CA ARG A 492 0.32 5.19 5.14
C ARG A 492 1.55 6.06 5.29
N ILE A 493 2.67 5.43 5.64
CA ILE A 493 3.98 6.10 5.75
C ILE A 493 4.39 6.61 4.36
N LEU A 494 4.25 5.77 3.32
CA LEU A 494 4.54 6.15 1.95
C LEU A 494 3.69 7.33 1.49
N CYS A 495 2.39 7.33 1.78
CA CYS A 495 1.50 8.46 1.47
C CYS A 495 2.00 9.78 2.09
N PHE A 496 2.39 9.75 3.36
CA PHE A 496 2.92 10.92 4.05
C PHE A 496 4.25 11.40 3.44
N GLU A 497 5.22 10.50 3.25
CA GLU A 497 6.55 10.84 2.74
C GLU A 497 6.52 11.33 1.28
N LEU A 498 5.57 10.88 0.46
CA LEU A 498 5.34 11.40 -0.89
C LEU A 498 4.94 12.88 -0.87
N VAL A 499 3.94 13.26 -0.07
CA VAL A 499 3.46 14.65 0.03
C VAL A 499 4.45 15.55 0.78
N ALA A 500 5.17 14.99 1.76
CA ALA A 500 6.22 15.66 2.51
C ALA A 500 7.60 15.64 1.83
N LYS A 501 7.74 15.13 0.59
CA LYS A 501 9.03 15.04 -0.10
C LYS A 501 9.67 16.43 -0.27
N ARG A 502 10.97 16.53 0.02
CA ARG A 502 11.74 17.78 -0.08
C ARG A 502 11.67 18.35 -1.49
N LYS A 503 11.61 19.68 -1.59
CA LYS A 503 11.62 20.45 -2.85
C LYS A 503 10.58 20.03 -3.91
N SER A 504 9.60 19.21 -3.53
CA SER A 504 8.58 18.63 -4.41
C SER A 504 7.19 19.17 -4.06
N SER A 505 6.22 19.11 -4.98
CA SER A 505 4.82 19.50 -4.73
C SER A 505 3.85 18.38 -5.11
N TRP A 506 4.13 17.16 -4.65
CA TRP A 506 3.35 15.94 -4.93
C TRP A 506 2.03 15.90 -4.18
N VAL A 507 0.96 15.47 -4.84
CA VAL A 507 -0.38 15.25 -4.27
C VAL A 507 -0.86 13.81 -4.53
N LEU A 508 -1.83 13.36 -3.73
CA LEU A 508 -2.45 12.04 -3.84
C LEU A 508 -3.94 12.17 -4.21
N THR A 509 -4.40 11.30 -5.12
CA THR A 509 -5.71 11.44 -5.78
C THR A 509 -6.57 10.19 -5.68
N TYR A 510 -7.83 10.34 -5.28
CA TYR A 510 -8.80 9.24 -5.30
C TYR A 510 -9.53 9.19 -6.65
N VAL A 511 -9.60 8.01 -7.26
CA VAL A 511 -10.17 7.80 -8.60
C VAL A 511 -11.39 6.88 -8.50
N SER A 512 -12.54 7.43 -8.12
CA SER A 512 -13.83 6.69 -8.03
C SER A 512 -14.38 6.08 -9.34
N SER A 513 -13.65 6.18 -10.48
CA SER A 513 -13.95 5.45 -11.72
C SER A 513 -13.09 4.20 -11.90
N ALA A 514 -12.01 4.08 -11.12
CA ALA A 514 -11.22 2.87 -10.99
C ALA A 514 -11.78 2.05 -9.84
N THR A 515 -11.92 0.74 -10.01
CA THR A 515 -12.53 -0.16 -9.02
C THR A 515 -11.70 -1.44 -8.90
N GLY A 516 -11.42 -1.89 -7.68
CA GLY A 516 -10.80 -3.19 -7.40
C GLY A 516 -11.73 -4.03 -6.52
N GLU A 517 -12.23 -5.14 -7.05
CA GLU A 517 -13.04 -6.10 -6.27
C GLU A 517 -12.12 -7.03 -5.48
N THR A 518 -12.35 -7.22 -4.18
CA THR A 518 -11.52 -8.08 -3.32
C THR A 518 -12.40 -8.92 -2.39
N ASP A 519 -11.94 -10.12 -2.02
CA ASP A 519 -12.64 -10.96 -1.04
C ASP A 519 -12.55 -10.37 0.38
N VAL A 520 -13.56 -10.66 1.20
CA VAL A 520 -13.72 -10.08 2.55
C VAL A 520 -13.94 -11.18 3.60
N PRO A 521 -13.55 -10.97 4.88
CA PRO A 521 -13.65 -12.01 5.89
C PRO A 521 -15.09 -12.47 6.16
N GLU A 522 -15.36 -13.75 5.90
CA GLU A 522 -16.67 -14.38 6.18
C GLU A 522 -16.76 -14.94 7.61
N GLU A 523 -15.61 -15.11 8.29
CA GLU A 523 -15.52 -15.56 9.69
C GLU A 523 -15.04 -14.47 10.66
N MET A 524 -15.64 -14.43 11.85
CA MET A 524 -15.30 -13.49 12.93
C MET A 524 -13.83 -13.58 13.38
N ALA A 525 -13.24 -14.79 13.44
CA ALA A 525 -11.84 -14.95 13.84
C ALA A 525 -10.86 -14.33 12.81
N VAL A 526 -11.17 -14.45 11.52
CA VAL A 526 -10.41 -13.84 10.43
C VAL A 526 -10.60 -12.32 10.43
N LEU A 527 -11.83 -11.85 10.65
CA LEU A 527 -12.14 -10.42 10.77
C LEU A 527 -11.38 -9.75 11.92
N ILE A 528 -11.39 -10.34 13.13
CA ILE A 528 -10.67 -9.82 14.30
C ILE A 528 -9.15 -9.72 14.01
N LYS A 529 -8.55 -10.74 13.39
CA LYS A 529 -7.13 -10.71 12.99
C LYS A 529 -6.82 -9.66 11.92
N GLN A 530 -7.69 -9.48 10.93
CA GLN A 530 -7.56 -8.42 9.93
C GLN A 530 -7.60 -7.05 10.61
N ARG A 531 -8.62 -6.81 11.46
CA ARG A 531 -8.85 -5.53 12.11
C ARG A 531 -7.82 -5.18 13.17
N ARG A 532 -7.22 -6.14 13.88
CA ARG A 532 -6.03 -5.90 14.73
C ARG A 532 -4.92 -5.20 13.93
N ARG A 533 -4.54 -5.78 12.78
CA ARG A 533 -3.47 -5.25 11.93
C ARG A 533 -3.80 -3.84 11.45
N TRP A 534 -5.03 -3.64 10.95
CA TRP A 534 -5.47 -2.34 10.42
C TRP A 534 -5.59 -1.26 11.49
N LEU A 535 -6.13 -1.56 12.67
CA LEU A 535 -6.29 -0.59 13.76
C LEU A 535 -4.93 -0.20 14.33
N ASN A 536 -4.08 -1.18 14.69
CA ASN A 536 -2.76 -0.90 15.25
C ASN A 536 -1.89 -0.16 14.22
N GLY A 537 -1.78 -0.68 12.99
CA GLY A 537 -1.01 -0.03 11.93
C GLY A 537 -1.48 1.39 11.63
N SER A 538 -2.81 1.61 11.52
CA SER A 538 -3.35 2.96 11.28
C SER A 538 -3.11 3.91 12.45
N PHE A 539 -3.22 3.45 13.70
CA PHE A 539 -2.97 4.27 14.88
C PHE A 539 -1.50 4.72 14.95
N PHE A 540 -0.55 3.78 14.87
CA PHE A 540 0.87 4.11 14.97
C PHE A 540 1.38 4.92 13.77
N ALA A 541 0.87 4.68 12.56
CA ALA A 541 1.18 5.50 11.39
C ALA A 541 0.56 6.91 11.47
N ALA A 542 -0.64 7.06 12.03
CA ALA A 542 -1.23 8.38 12.27
C ALA A 542 -0.42 9.19 13.30
N VAL A 543 0.02 8.56 14.39
CA VAL A 543 0.93 9.19 15.36
C VAL A 543 2.24 9.61 14.68
N TYR A 544 2.81 8.79 13.78
CA TYR A 544 3.99 9.17 13.00
C TYR A 544 3.76 10.41 12.14
N ALA A 545 2.68 10.43 11.33
CA ALA A 545 2.36 11.56 10.46
C ALA A 545 2.10 12.85 11.27
N LEU A 546 1.39 12.74 12.39
CA LEU A 546 1.09 13.87 13.28
C LEU A 546 2.33 14.36 14.05
N ALA A 547 3.26 13.49 14.41
CA ALA A 547 4.54 13.90 15.02
C ALA A 547 5.45 14.61 14.00
N HIS A 548 5.42 14.17 12.74
CA HIS A 548 6.29 14.67 11.67
C HIS A 548 5.65 15.74 10.78
N PHE A 549 4.44 16.21 11.09
CA PHE A 549 3.64 17.12 10.25
C PHE A 549 4.41 18.37 9.76
N TYR A 550 5.35 18.87 10.57
CA TYR A 550 6.24 19.99 10.25
C TYR A 550 7.08 19.76 8.98
N GLN A 551 7.31 18.50 8.60
CA GLN A 551 8.00 18.15 7.35
C GLN A 551 7.26 18.67 6.12
N ILE A 552 5.94 18.89 6.14
CA ILE A 552 5.21 19.51 5.03
C ILE A 552 5.80 20.88 4.66
N PHE A 553 6.36 21.64 5.59
CA PHE A 553 6.92 22.96 5.29
C PHE A 553 8.18 22.90 4.41
N ARG A 554 8.91 21.77 4.38
CA ARG A 554 10.11 21.52 3.53
C ARG A 554 9.80 21.22 2.06
N SER A 555 8.52 21.08 1.72
CA SER A 555 8.03 20.84 0.36
C SER A 555 7.93 22.15 -0.45
N SER A 556 7.84 22.03 -1.78
CA SER A 556 7.57 23.15 -2.70
C SER A 556 6.07 23.40 -2.90
N HIS A 557 5.20 22.90 -2.01
CA HIS A 557 3.77 23.20 -2.04
C HIS A 557 3.47 24.68 -1.80
N SER A 558 2.42 25.21 -2.43
CA SER A 558 1.93 26.57 -2.19
C SER A 558 1.50 26.75 -0.74
N MET A 559 1.53 27.99 -0.23
CA MET A 559 1.10 28.25 1.16
C MET A 559 -0.36 27.83 1.40
N SER A 560 -1.25 28.04 0.42
CA SER A 560 -2.63 27.56 0.46
C SER A 560 -2.73 26.03 0.60
N ARG A 561 -1.94 25.27 -0.17
CA ARG A 561 -1.90 23.80 -0.08
C ARG A 561 -1.30 23.32 1.24
N LYS A 562 -0.28 24.01 1.77
CA LYS A 562 0.28 23.73 3.10
C LYS A 562 -0.76 23.93 4.20
N ILE A 563 -1.53 25.03 4.17
CA ILE A 563 -2.64 25.29 5.10
C ILE A 563 -3.72 24.20 5.00
N MET A 564 -4.08 23.79 3.78
CA MET A 564 -5.03 22.69 3.55
C MET A 564 -4.58 21.39 4.22
N PHE A 565 -3.31 20.99 4.10
CA PHE A 565 -2.78 19.83 4.82
C PHE A 565 -2.81 19.99 6.35
N MET A 566 -2.56 21.20 6.88
CA MET A 566 -2.66 21.44 8.33
C MET A 566 -4.09 21.26 8.85
N ILE A 567 -5.10 21.69 8.08
CA ILE A 567 -6.51 21.50 8.41
C ILE A 567 -6.85 19.99 8.40
N GLU A 568 -6.38 19.25 7.41
CA GLU A 568 -6.60 17.81 7.33
C GLU A 568 -5.90 17.05 8.47
N PHE A 569 -4.66 17.41 8.82
CA PHE A 569 -3.96 16.83 9.98
C PHE A 569 -4.66 17.15 11.31
N ALA A 570 -5.18 18.37 11.48
CA ALA A 570 -5.98 18.72 12.65
C ALA A 570 -7.26 17.85 12.73
N TYR A 571 -7.93 17.63 11.59
CA TYR A 571 -9.05 16.72 11.48
C TYR A 571 -8.67 15.27 11.84
N GLN A 572 -7.54 14.76 11.32
CA GLN A 572 -7.03 13.42 11.63
C GLN A 572 -6.66 13.28 13.11
N ALA A 573 -6.07 14.31 13.73
CA ALA A 573 -5.75 14.34 15.16
C ALA A 573 -7.01 14.27 16.03
N ILE A 574 -8.04 15.08 15.73
CA ILE A 574 -9.34 15.03 16.43
C ILE A 574 -9.98 13.64 16.25
N SER A 575 -10.00 13.10 15.03
CA SER A 575 -10.54 11.76 14.74
C SER A 575 -9.80 10.64 15.49
N MET A 576 -8.49 10.77 15.65
CA MET A 576 -7.68 9.85 16.44
C MET A 576 -8.00 9.93 17.93
N ILE A 577 -8.21 11.14 18.49
CA ILE A 577 -8.66 11.33 19.88
C ILE A 577 -10.02 10.67 20.10
N PHE A 578 -10.99 10.88 19.21
CA PHE A 578 -12.30 10.22 19.27
C PHE A 578 -12.19 8.69 19.21
N SER A 579 -11.26 8.17 18.41
CA SER A 579 -10.99 6.73 18.30
C SER A 579 -10.33 6.15 19.55
N TRP A 580 -9.44 6.91 20.21
CA TRP A 580 -8.78 6.52 21.47
C TRP A 580 -9.79 6.39 22.62
N PHE A 581 -10.75 7.31 22.70
CA PHE A 581 -11.81 7.32 23.72
C PHE A 581 -13.09 6.55 23.30
N ALA A 582 -13.09 5.82 22.19
CA ALA A 582 -14.30 5.24 21.60
C ALA A 582 -15.08 4.30 22.56
N VAL A 583 -14.37 3.50 23.38
CA VAL A 583 -15.01 2.59 24.36
C VAL A 583 -15.69 3.37 25.49
N GLY A 584 -15.00 4.37 26.07
CA GLY A 584 -15.57 5.24 27.10
C GLY A 584 -16.75 6.07 26.56
N ASN A 585 -16.60 6.65 25.36
CA ASN A 585 -17.65 7.39 24.66
C ASN A 585 -18.90 6.52 24.44
N PHE A 586 -18.73 5.28 23.95
CA PHE A 586 -19.84 4.37 23.73
C PHE A 586 -20.53 3.98 25.04
N PHE A 587 -19.78 3.68 26.10
CA PHE A 587 -20.37 3.40 27.42
C PHE A 587 -21.15 4.60 27.98
N LEU A 588 -20.63 5.82 27.84
CA LEU A 588 -21.32 7.03 28.31
C LEU A 588 -22.61 7.30 27.54
N VAL A 589 -22.60 7.20 26.21
CA VAL A 589 -23.82 7.31 25.39
C VAL A 589 -24.82 6.22 25.76
N PHE A 590 -24.36 4.97 25.93
CA PHE A 590 -25.20 3.86 26.38
C PHE A 590 -25.84 4.15 27.75
N ARG A 591 -25.04 4.58 28.74
CA ARG A 591 -25.51 4.84 30.10
C ARG A 591 -26.53 5.96 30.12
N ILE A 592 -26.23 7.09 29.48
CA ILE A 592 -27.11 8.27 29.51
C ILE A 592 -28.43 7.98 28.79
N LEU A 593 -28.42 7.33 27.62
CA LEU A 593 -29.65 6.99 26.89
C LEU A 593 -30.52 5.95 27.63
N THR A 594 -29.91 4.93 28.24
CA THR A 594 -30.68 3.91 28.96
C THR A 594 -31.23 4.44 30.29
N VAL A 595 -30.49 5.29 31.00
CA VAL A 595 -31.01 5.97 32.21
C VAL A 595 -32.13 6.93 31.84
N ALA A 596 -32.03 7.67 30.73
CA ALA A 596 -33.08 8.59 30.28
C ALA A 596 -34.44 7.90 30.08
N LEU A 597 -34.47 6.64 29.64
CA LEU A 597 -35.72 5.85 29.53
C LEU A 597 -36.45 5.64 30.87
N SER A 598 -35.79 5.86 32.01
CA SER A 598 -36.35 5.69 33.35
C SER A 598 -37.28 6.83 33.78
N ASP A 599 -37.35 7.91 33.01
CA ASP A 599 -38.30 9.01 33.23
C ASP A 599 -39.75 8.47 33.24
N GLU A 600 -40.58 8.97 34.16
CA GLU A 600 -41.99 8.57 34.30
C GLU A 600 -42.81 8.85 33.04
N LYS A 601 -42.42 9.84 32.23
CA LYS A 601 -43.04 10.13 30.92
C LYS A 601 -42.71 9.10 29.83
N LEU A 602 -41.66 8.30 30.02
CA LEU A 602 -41.12 7.35 29.04
C LEU A 602 -41.49 5.90 29.38
N LEU A 603 -40.60 5.16 30.07
CA LEU A 603 -40.85 3.79 30.53
C LEU A 603 -40.87 3.68 32.07
N GLY A 604 -40.63 4.78 32.79
CA GLY A 604 -40.65 4.86 34.24
C GLY A 604 -39.86 3.74 34.92
N LYS A 605 -40.51 3.10 35.90
CA LYS A 605 -39.92 2.00 36.69
C LYS A 605 -39.44 0.81 35.84
N VAL A 606 -40.09 0.52 34.70
CA VAL A 606 -39.64 -0.55 33.79
C VAL A 606 -38.34 -0.15 33.07
N GLY A 607 -38.26 1.12 32.64
CA GLY A 607 -37.03 1.70 32.08
C GLY A 607 -35.85 1.62 33.06
N GLY A 608 -36.08 2.00 34.32
CA GLY A 608 -35.06 1.93 35.38
C GLY A 608 -34.52 0.51 35.63
N ILE A 609 -35.40 -0.49 35.71
CA ILE A 609 -34.99 -1.90 35.88
C ILE A 609 -34.18 -2.37 34.65
N LEU A 610 -34.64 -2.05 33.43
CA LEU A 610 -33.95 -2.43 32.21
C LEU A 610 -32.57 -1.75 32.06
N SER A 611 -32.43 -0.47 32.44
CA SER A 611 -31.14 0.22 32.43
C SER A 611 -30.13 -0.45 33.35
N VAL A 612 -30.50 -0.79 34.58
CA VAL A 612 -29.60 -1.48 35.53
C VAL A 612 -29.23 -2.88 35.03
N VAL A 613 -30.19 -3.67 34.56
CA VAL A 613 -29.92 -5.04 34.06
C VAL A 613 -29.00 -4.99 32.83
N THR A 614 -29.27 -4.11 31.88
CA THR A 614 -28.44 -3.99 30.66
C THR A 614 -27.06 -3.40 30.94
N GLU A 615 -26.92 -2.50 31.92
CA GLU A 615 -25.62 -1.99 32.40
C GLU A 615 -24.74 -3.12 32.96
N TRP A 616 -25.29 -3.98 33.83
CA TRP A 616 -24.54 -5.13 34.35
C TRP A 616 -24.13 -6.12 33.25
N ILE A 617 -25.01 -6.36 32.27
CA ILE A 617 -24.68 -7.18 31.09
C ILE A 617 -23.55 -6.53 30.28
N TYR A 618 -23.63 -5.22 30.01
CA TYR A 618 -22.59 -4.46 29.31
C TYR A 618 -21.22 -4.60 30.02
N LEU A 619 -21.18 -4.35 31.32
CA LEU A 619 -19.95 -4.40 32.12
C LEU A 619 -19.36 -5.82 32.15
N ALA A 620 -20.19 -6.84 32.36
CA ALA A 620 -19.76 -8.24 32.31
C ALA A 620 -19.23 -8.64 30.91
N SER A 621 -19.86 -8.15 29.83
CA SER A 621 -19.39 -8.35 28.46
C SER A 621 -18.03 -7.69 28.22
N ILE A 622 -17.82 -6.44 28.64
CA ILE A 622 -16.49 -5.78 28.54
C ILE A 622 -15.42 -6.54 29.31
N VAL A 623 -15.68 -6.91 30.58
CA VAL A 623 -14.69 -7.66 31.39
C VAL A 623 -14.33 -8.98 30.70
N THR A 624 -15.32 -9.69 30.16
CA THR A 624 -15.09 -10.93 29.41
C THR A 624 -14.29 -10.68 28.12
N CYS A 625 -14.54 -9.58 27.41
CA CYS A 625 -13.75 -9.18 26.23
C CYS A 625 -12.26 -8.95 26.60
N PHE A 626 -11.96 -8.29 27.71
CA PHE A 626 -10.57 -8.12 28.18
C PHE A 626 -9.92 -9.46 28.53
N VAL A 627 -10.61 -10.34 29.28
CA VAL A 627 -10.09 -11.66 29.64
C VAL A 627 -9.80 -12.51 28.40
N LEU A 628 -10.73 -12.56 27.44
CA LEU A 628 -10.54 -13.29 26.18
C LEU A 628 -9.42 -12.70 25.32
N SER A 629 -9.29 -11.36 25.28
CA SER A 629 -8.29 -10.67 24.44
C SER A 629 -6.85 -10.77 24.95
N LEU A 630 -6.66 -10.99 26.26
CA LEU A 630 -5.35 -11.16 26.88
C LEU A 630 -4.91 -12.63 26.96
N GLY A 631 -5.85 -13.57 27.09
CA GLY A 631 -5.56 -14.98 27.33
C GLY A 631 -5.68 -15.91 26.11
N ASN A 632 -6.53 -15.59 25.13
CA ASN A 632 -6.94 -16.54 24.08
C ASN A 632 -6.85 -15.95 22.66
N THR A 633 -6.47 -16.79 21.70
CA THR A 633 -6.58 -16.42 20.27
C THR A 633 -8.03 -16.55 19.78
N PRO A 634 -8.47 -15.74 18.79
CA PRO A 634 -9.81 -15.82 18.21
C PRO A 634 -10.18 -17.19 17.65
N ASP A 635 -9.19 -17.99 17.24
CA ASP A 635 -9.39 -19.38 16.81
C ASP A 635 -9.67 -20.34 17.97
N GLY A 636 -8.97 -20.19 19.09
CA GLY A 636 -9.19 -21.01 20.28
C GLY A 636 -10.56 -20.78 20.93
N SER A 637 -11.08 -19.55 20.85
CA SER A 637 -12.35 -19.17 21.50
C SER A 637 -13.44 -18.68 20.52
N ARG A 638 -13.50 -19.23 19.30
CA ARG A 638 -14.49 -18.91 18.24
C ARG A 638 -15.94 -18.83 18.76
N ARG A 639 -16.35 -19.78 19.62
CA ARG A 639 -17.71 -19.82 20.21
C ARG A 639 -18.01 -18.62 21.11
N PHE A 640 -17.06 -18.22 21.96
CA PHE A 640 -17.21 -17.06 22.84
C PHE A 640 -17.25 -15.74 22.06
N TYR A 641 -16.38 -15.57 21.06
CA TYR A 641 -16.44 -14.38 20.19
C TYR A 641 -17.76 -14.30 19.43
N LYS A 642 -18.29 -15.42 18.93
CA LYS A 642 -19.63 -15.46 18.30
C LYS A 642 -20.75 -15.12 19.30
N PHE A 643 -20.69 -15.62 20.54
CA PHE A 643 -21.66 -15.26 21.59
C PHE A 643 -21.64 -13.77 21.91
N MET A 644 -20.45 -13.17 22.07
CA MET A 644 -20.28 -11.74 22.31
C MET A 644 -20.93 -10.88 21.22
N VAL A 645 -20.78 -11.26 19.96
CA VAL A 645 -21.40 -10.55 18.82
C VAL A 645 -22.93 -10.48 18.97
N TYR A 646 -23.58 -11.57 19.41
CA TYR A 646 -25.02 -11.54 19.66
C TYR A 646 -25.40 -10.63 20.85
N VAL A 647 -24.65 -10.68 21.96
CA VAL A 647 -24.90 -9.81 23.12
C VAL A 647 -24.75 -8.33 22.74
N TRP A 648 -23.68 -7.98 22.03
CA TRP A 648 -23.46 -6.62 21.54
C TRP A 648 -24.52 -6.17 20.54
N GLY A 649 -24.98 -7.05 19.64
CA GLY A 649 -26.08 -6.77 18.72
C GLY A 649 -27.41 -6.49 19.44
N VAL A 650 -27.71 -7.22 20.52
CA VAL A 650 -28.91 -6.97 21.36
C VAL A 650 -28.79 -5.65 22.12
N ILE A 651 -27.61 -5.32 22.67
CA ILE A 651 -27.35 -4.00 23.28
C ILE A 651 -27.57 -2.88 22.26
N MET A 652 -27.09 -3.03 21.02
CA MET A 652 -27.31 -2.04 19.98
C MET A 652 -28.78 -1.89 19.60
N LEU A 653 -29.51 -3.00 19.46
CA LEU A 653 -30.94 -2.97 19.14
C LEU A 653 -31.72 -2.23 20.23
N TYR A 654 -31.37 -2.43 21.50
CA TYR A 654 -31.93 -1.68 22.62
C TYR A 654 -31.57 -0.18 22.57
N LEU A 655 -30.35 0.19 22.20
CA LEU A 655 -29.96 1.60 22.03
C LEU A 655 -30.64 2.28 20.84
N LEU A 656 -30.80 1.59 19.71
CA LEU A 656 -31.55 2.09 18.56
C LEU A 656 -33.02 2.30 18.93
N PHE A 657 -33.63 1.34 19.63
CA PHE A 657 -34.96 1.48 20.19
C PHE A 657 -35.05 2.68 21.15
N ALA A 658 -34.12 2.81 22.10
CA ALA A 658 -34.08 3.91 23.06
C ALA A 658 -34.03 5.27 22.35
N SER A 659 -33.11 5.44 21.39
CA SER A 659 -32.94 6.68 20.64
C SER A 659 -34.18 7.05 19.84
N VAL A 660 -34.79 6.10 19.13
CA VAL A 660 -36.00 6.34 18.33
C VAL A 660 -37.22 6.61 19.23
N PHE A 661 -37.37 5.86 20.32
CA PHE A 661 -38.49 6.01 21.26
C PHE A 661 -38.45 7.34 22.01
N ILE A 662 -37.27 7.76 22.50
CA ILE A 662 -37.06 9.08 23.12
C ILE A 662 -37.40 10.17 22.12
N THR A 663 -36.83 10.12 20.90
CA THR A 663 -37.08 11.13 19.86
C THR A 663 -38.57 11.22 19.51
N TYR A 664 -39.25 10.09 19.31
CA TYR A 664 -40.69 10.05 19.01
C TYR A 664 -41.54 10.64 20.14
N ARG A 665 -41.23 10.29 21.40
CA ARG A 665 -41.94 10.81 22.57
C ARG A 665 -41.74 12.31 22.74
N SER A 666 -40.51 12.80 22.62
CA SER A 666 -40.22 14.24 22.67
C SER A 666 -40.90 15.00 21.54
N VAL A 667 -40.87 14.53 20.28
CA VAL A 667 -41.65 15.13 19.18
C VAL A 667 -43.14 15.21 19.54
N LYS A 668 -43.70 14.13 20.12
CA LYS A 668 -45.13 14.07 20.45
C LYS A 668 -45.51 15.04 21.58
N GLU A 669 -44.64 15.27 22.57
CA GLU A 669 -44.87 16.27 23.61
C GLU A 669 -44.81 17.70 23.04
N GLU A 670 -43.78 18.04 22.27
CA GLU A 670 -43.62 19.38 21.66
C GLU A 670 -44.75 19.73 20.65
N VAL A 671 -45.31 18.72 19.95
CA VAL A 671 -46.42 18.92 19.02
C VAL A 671 -47.78 19.04 19.73
N ALA A 672 -47.91 18.56 20.97
CA ALA A 672 -49.18 18.59 21.71
C ALA A 672 -49.61 20.01 22.12
N ASP A 673 -48.65 20.93 22.31
CA ASP A 673 -48.91 22.32 22.73
C ASP A 673 -49.41 23.22 21.57
N GLY A 674 -49.55 22.68 20.36
CA GLY A 674 -50.24 23.33 19.23
C GLY A 674 -49.57 24.56 18.62
N LYS A 675 -48.45 25.03 19.20
CA LYS A 675 -47.62 26.13 18.71
C LYS A 675 -46.29 25.61 18.21
N PHE A 676 -46.29 24.95 17.05
CA PHE A 676 -45.05 24.45 16.45
C PHE A 676 -44.22 25.59 15.85
N THR A 677 -43.42 26.26 16.69
CA THR A 677 -42.42 27.25 16.25
C THR A 677 -41.04 26.58 16.20
N ILE A 678 -40.31 26.76 15.09
CA ILE A 678 -38.96 26.19 14.94
C ILE A 678 -37.99 26.76 16.00
N SER A 679 -38.25 27.95 16.54
CA SER A 679 -37.51 28.55 17.65
C SER A 679 -37.58 27.75 18.94
N ASP A 680 -38.71 27.11 19.21
CA ASP A 680 -38.99 26.47 20.49
C ASP A 680 -38.37 25.07 20.49
N LEU A 681 -38.39 24.42 19.32
CA LEU A 681 -37.64 23.22 18.99
C LEU A 681 -36.12 23.33 19.29
N VAL A 682 -35.54 24.51 19.08
CA VAL A 682 -34.12 24.81 19.30
C VAL A 682 -33.81 25.11 20.78
N GLN A 683 -34.80 25.58 21.56
CA GLN A 683 -34.63 25.85 22.99
C GLN A 683 -34.51 24.56 23.83
N ASN A 684 -35.15 23.46 23.39
CA ASN A 684 -34.97 22.15 24.01
C ASN A 684 -33.61 21.53 23.59
N SER A 685 -32.53 22.01 24.24
CA SER A 685 -31.13 21.69 23.91
C SER A 685 -30.79 20.20 23.79
N ILE A 686 -31.41 19.33 24.60
CA ILE A 686 -31.19 17.87 24.54
C ILE A 686 -31.85 17.29 23.30
N PHE A 687 -33.11 17.65 23.07
CA PHE A 687 -33.93 17.17 21.95
C PHE A 687 -33.37 17.62 20.59
N PHE A 688 -33.06 18.92 20.45
CA PHE A 688 -32.45 19.47 19.24
C PHE A 688 -31.12 18.76 18.91
N THR A 689 -30.29 18.52 19.93
CA THR A 689 -28.99 17.86 19.75
C THR A 689 -29.11 16.39 19.34
N LEU A 690 -30.08 15.65 19.90
CA LEU A 690 -30.38 14.28 19.46
C LEU A 690 -30.84 14.25 17.99
N ILE A 691 -31.73 15.16 17.58
CA ILE A 691 -32.17 15.28 16.19
C ILE A 691 -31.01 15.64 15.26
N VAL A 692 -30.21 16.66 15.59
CA VAL A 692 -29.04 17.06 14.79
C VAL A 692 -28.05 15.89 14.65
N SER A 693 -27.80 15.12 15.71
CA SER A 693 -26.93 13.94 15.64
C SER A 693 -27.49 12.82 14.75
N LEU A 694 -28.79 12.54 14.83
CA LEU A 694 -29.44 11.49 14.02
C LEU A 694 -29.48 11.87 12.54
N LEU A 695 -29.81 13.14 12.23
CA LEU A 695 -29.84 13.66 10.86
C LEU A 695 -28.44 13.73 10.25
N SER A 696 -27.46 14.28 10.97
CA SER A 696 -26.06 14.38 10.51
C SER A 696 -25.36 13.03 10.35
N THR A 697 -25.88 11.97 10.97
CA THR A 697 -25.41 10.60 10.73
C THR A 697 -26.18 9.96 9.57
N TYR A 698 -27.47 9.66 9.75
CA TYR A 698 -28.20 8.77 8.84
C TYR A 698 -28.72 9.46 7.58
N VAL A 699 -29.26 10.69 7.70
CA VAL A 699 -29.77 11.42 6.53
C VAL A 699 -28.60 11.88 5.65
N LEU A 700 -27.47 12.27 6.25
CA LEU A 700 -26.23 12.56 5.54
C LEU A 700 -25.74 11.34 4.74
N TRP A 701 -25.73 10.13 5.32
CA TRP A 701 -25.34 8.90 4.61
C TRP A 701 -26.27 8.59 3.43
N ILE A 702 -27.59 8.74 3.60
CA ILE A 702 -28.56 8.57 2.50
C ILE A 702 -28.28 9.58 1.38
N PHE A 703 -28.15 10.87 1.74
CA PHE A 703 -27.96 11.95 0.79
C PHE A 703 -26.64 11.82 0.00
N ILE A 704 -25.51 11.60 0.68
CA ILE A 704 -24.22 11.46 -0.01
C ILE A 704 -24.17 10.25 -0.93
N SER A 705 -24.83 9.15 -0.56
CA SER A 705 -24.94 7.95 -1.39
C SER A 705 -25.73 8.18 -2.68
N ILE A 706 -26.78 9.02 -2.62
CA ILE A 706 -27.52 9.46 -3.80
C ILE A 706 -26.65 10.38 -4.68
N VAL A 707 -25.94 11.34 -4.09
CA VAL A 707 -25.02 12.26 -4.81
C VAL A 707 -23.88 11.53 -5.55
N PHE A 708 -23.37 10.45 -4.96
CA PHE A 708 -22.36 9.58 -5.56
C PHE A 708 -22.95 8.49 -6.47
N LEU A 709 -24.28 8.44 -6.63
CA LEU A 709 -25.03 7.51 -7.49
C LEU A 709 -24.90 6.02 -7.10
N ASP A 710 -24.69 5.73 -5.80
CA ASP A 710 -24.62 4.36 -5.27
C ASP A 710 -25.38 4.21 -3.92
N PRO A 711 -26.72 4.27 -3.93
CA PRO A 711 -27.53 4.18 -2.70
C PRO A 711 -27.69 2.76 -2.14
N TRP A 712 -27.28 1.71 -2.88
CA TRP A 712 -27.69 0.33 -2.59
C TRP A 712 -27.15 -0.24 -1.29
N HIS A 713 -25.98 0.23 -0.84
CA HIS A 713 -25.38 -0.20 0.42
C HIS A 713 -26.17 0.29 1.65
N ILE A 714 -26.91 1.40 1.54
CA ILE A 714 -27.84 1.85 2.57
C ILE A 714 -28.93 0.80 2.80
N VAL A 715 -29.59 0.33 1.73
CA VAL A 715 -30.71 -0.62 1.83
C VAL A 715 -30.22 -2.03 2.20
N THR A 716 -29.11 -2.47 1.64
CA THR A 716 -28.66 -3.87 1.75
C THR A 716 -27.79 -4.17 2.98
N SER A 717 -27.08 -3.17 3.53
CA SER A 717 -25.96 -3.39 4.44
C SER A 717 -25.96 -2.51 5.71
N SER A 718 -26.71 -1.41 5.75
CA SER A 718 -26.63 -0.44 6.87
C SER A 718 -27.14 -1.01 8.20
N LEU A 719 -28.17 -1.86 8.20
CA LEU A 719 -28.73 -2.44 9.41
C LEU A 719 -27.74 -3.39 10.09
N GLN A 720 -27.09 -4.24 9.29
CA GLN A 720 -26.05 -5.15 9.74
C GLN A 720 -24.86 -4.37 10.31
N TYR A 721 -24.43 -3.31 9.61
CA TYR A 721 -23.39 -2.41 10.08
C TYR A 721 -23.74 -1.77 11.43
N MET A 722 -24.92 -1.17 11.55
CA MET A 722 -25.39 -0.57 12.81
C MET A 722 -25.35 -1.57 13.96
N LEU A 723 -25.93 -2.77 13.78
CA LEU A 723 -25.95 -3.82 14.80
C LEU A 723 -24.54 -4.32 15.21
N LEU A 724 -23.56 -4.27 14.30
CA LEU A 724 -22.18 -4.68 14.58
C LEU A 724 -21.27 -3.55 15.09
N THR A 725 -21.69 -2.29 15.06
CA THR A 725 -20.95 -1.13 15.60
C THR A 725 -20.41 -1.31 17.03
N PRO A 726 -21.16 -1.86 18.01
CA PRO A 726 -20.59 -2.10 19.34
C PRO A 726 -19.61 -3.28 19.38
N THR A 727 -19.73 -4.26 18.48
CA THR A 727 -18.73 -5.34 18.34
C THR A 727 -17.41 -4.74 17.85
N TYR A 728 -17.46 -3.83 16.87
CA TYR A 728 -16.29 -3.10 16.41
C TYR A 728 -15.68 -2.23 17.51
N THR A 729 -16.52 -1.46 18.19
CA THR A 729 -16.09 -0.49 19.22
C THR A 729 -15.53 -1.17 20.47
N ASN A 730 -16.15 -2.26 20.95
CA ASN A 730 -15.79 -2.90 22.22
C ASN A 730 -15.02 -4.22 22.06
N VAL A 731 -15.39 -5.12 21.14
CA VAL A 731 -14.69 -6.41 21.00
C VAL A 731 -13.40 -6.24 20.20
N ILE A 732 -13.51 -5.70 18.98
CA ILE A 732 -12.38 -5.59 18.05
C ILE A 732 -11.35 -4.58 18.56
N ASN A 733 -11.78 -3.44 19.09
CA ASN A 733 -10.86 -2.40 19.61
C ASN A 733 -10.10 -2.87 20.86
N VAL A 734 -10.79 -3.46 21.85
CA VAL A 734 -10.13 -4.07 23.03
C VAL A 734 -9.14 -5.15 22.59
N TYR A 735 -9.53 -6.02 21.65
CA TYR A 735 -8.64 -7.05 21.12
C TYR A 735 -7.40 -6.45 20.44
N ALA A 736 -7.56 -5.38 19.65
CA ALA A 736 -6.48 -4.72 18.95
C ALA A 736 -5.43 -4.13 19.92
N PHE A 737 -5.87 -3.34 20.90
CA PHE A 737 -4.98 -2.76 21.92
C PHE A 737 -4.34 -3.85 22.80
N CYS A 738 -5.10 -4.84 23.25
CA CYS A 738 -4.59 -6.00 24.00
C CYS A 738 -3.57 -6.83 23.21
N ASN A 739 -3.52 -6.70 21.88
CA ASN A 739 -2.61 -7.45 21.02
C ASN A 739 -1.61 -6.56 20.26
N THR A 740 -1.28 -5.38 20.80
CA THR A 740 -0.20 -4.49 20.29
C THR A 740 1.20 -5.11 20.28
N HIS A 741 1.47 -6.07 21.15
CA HIS A 741 2.69 -6.89 21.09
C HIS A 741 2.74 -7.86 19.88
N ASP A 742 1.60 -8.18 19.27
CA ASP A 742 1.52 -9.16 18.17
C ASP A 742 1.62 -8.45 16.81
N VAL A 743 2.87 -8.22 16.42
CA VAL A 743 3.27 -7.73 15.10
C VAL A 743 3.46 -8.86 14.07
N SER A 744 2.91 -10.06 14.31
CA SER A 744 3.06 -11.17 13.36
C SER A 744 2.40 -10.88 12.01
N TRP A 745 3.15 -11.01 10.93
CA TRP A 745 2.60 -11.27 9.61
C TRP A 745 2.20 -12.76 9.49
N GLY A 746 1.22 -13.05 8.63
CA GLY A 746 0.41 -14.29 8.69
C GLY A 746 1.11 -15.62 8.40
N THR A 747 2.40 -15.63 8.09
CA THR A 747 3.21 -16.85 7.90
C THR A 747 4.61 -16.69 8.47
N ARG A 748 5.15 -17.77 9.05
CA ARG A 748 6.52 -17.84 9.55
C ARG A 748 7.47 -18.17 8.39
N PRO A 749 8.69 -17.60 8.36
CA PRO A 749 9.75 -18.09 7.48
C PRO A 749 10.29 -19.41 8.05
N ASP A 750 10.21 -20.49 7.28
CA ASP A 750 10.65 -21.83 7.64
C ASP A 750 11.25 -22.54 6.40
N GLU A 751 12.02 -23.62 6.63
CA GLU A 751 13.23 -24.06 5.91
C GLU A 751 13.19 -24.45 4.40
N LYS A 752 14.40 -24.65 3.85
CA LYS A 752 14.75 -24.82 2.42
C LYS A 752 14.55 -26.25 1.89
N PRO A 753 13.76 -26.46 0.83
CA PRO A 753 13.82 -27.67 0.02
C PRO A 753 14.95 -27.58 -1.02
N THR A 754 15.88 -28.54 -0.98
CA THR A 754 17.07 -28.62 -1.85
C THR A 754 16.76 -28.92 -3.32
N LEU A 755 17.50 -28.30 -4.23
CA LEU A 755 17.52 -28.56 -5.67
C LEU A 755 18.97 -28.87 -6.15
N PRO A 756 19.15 -29.48 -7.34
CA PRO A 756 20.50 -29.71 -7.88
C PRO A 756 21.24 -28.40 -8.21
N ASN A 757 22.53 -28.38 -7.86
CA ASN A 757 23.45 -27.27 -8.16
C ASN A 757 23.86 -27.25 -9.64
N ALA A 758 24.22 -26.07 -10.16
CA ALA A 758 24.92 -25.92 -11.43
C ALA A 758 26.22 -25.13 -11.21
N LYS A 759 27.28 -25.52 -11.92
CA LYS A 759 28.52 -24.74 -12.05
C LYS A 759 28.60 -24.21 -13.49
N VAL A 760 29.07 -22.97 -13.65
CA VAL A 760 29.38 -22.39 -14.96
C VAL A 760 30.90 -22.28 -15.06
N ASP A 761 31.54 -23.10 -15.88
CA ASP A 761 32.99 -23.10 -16.03
C ASP A 761 33.45 -22.04 -17.04
N ALA A 762 33.97 -20.92 -16.54
CA ALA A 762 34.33 -19.75 -17.33
C ALA A 762 35.67 -19.87 -18.11
N LYS A 763 36.09 -21.08 -18.53
CA LYS A 763 37.42 -21.29 -19.16
C LYS A 763 37.50 -22.19 -20.40
N THR A 764 36.43 -22.86 -20.81
CA THR A 764 36.40 -23.62 -22.08
C THR A 764 35.02 -23.49 -22.72
N GLY A 765 34.98 -23.04 -23.98
CA GLY A 765 33.75 -22.83 -24.75
C GLY A 765 33.09 -24.13 -25.24
N GLU A 766 32.99 -25.14 -24.38
CA GLU A 766 32.19 -26.33 -24.63
C GLU A 766 30.77 -26.17 -24.10
N LYS A 767 29.80 -26.71 -24.83
CA LYS A 767 28.39 -26.61 -24.50
C LYS A 767 28.13 -27.37 -23.20
N THR A 768 27.72 -26.68 -22.13
CA THR A 768 26.88 -27.33 -21.12
C THR A 768 25.68 -27.91 -21.83
N GLU A 769 25.49 -29.23 -21.73
CA GLU A 769 24.37 -29.92 -22.35
C GLU A 769 23.05 -29.25 -21.94
N GLU A 770 22.17 -29.03 -22.92
CA GLU A 770 20.76 -28.78 -22.64
C GLU A 770 20.25 -29.94 -21.77
N PRO A 771 19.44 -29.70 -20.72
CA PRO A 771 18.95 -30.78 -19.88
C PRO A 771 18.07 -31.72 -20.71
N GLY A 772 18.65 -32.84 -21.11
CA GLY A 772 18.01 -33.89 -21.90
C GLY A 772 16.92 -34.59 -21.09
N LEU A 773 15.74 -33.98 -21.03
CA LEU A 773 14.53 -34.64 -20.55
C LEU A 773 14.13 -35.71 -21.58
N ASN A 774 14.58 -36.95 -21.36
CA ASN A 774 13.97 -38.10 -21.99
C ASN A 774 12.51 -38.20 -21.52
N ASN A 775 11.58 -38.33 -22.48
CA ASN A 775 10.13 -38.38 -22.21
C ASN A 775 9.71 -39.52 -21.27
N THR A 776 10.56 -40.53 -21.06
CA THR A 776 10.25 -41.77 -20.34
C THR A 776 10.31 -41.63 -18.81
N ASP A 777 11.19 -40.77 -18.27
CA ASP A 777 11.34 -40.60 -16.80
C ASP A 777 10.28 -39.68 -16.17
N LEU A 778 9.53 -38.93 -16.99
CA LEU A 778 8.50 -38.00 -16.53
C LEU A 778 7.26 -38.70 -15.96
N ASP A 779 6.87 -39.84 -16.54
CA ASP A 779 5.67 -40.58 -16.12
C ASP A 779 5.89 -41.32 -14.78
N ASP A 780 7.09 -41.85 -14.53
CA ASP A 780 7.43 -42.52 -13.27
C ASP A 780 7.57 -41.52 -12.09
N LEU A 781 8.11 -40.33 -12.36
CA LEU A 781 8.10 -39.21 -11.40
C LEU A 781 6.66 -38.73 -11.10
N TYR A 782 5.77 -38.76 -12.08
CA TYR A 782 4.35 -38.42 -11.90
C TYR A 782 3.60 -39.50 -11.10
N ALA A 783 3.88 -40.79 -11.35
CA ALA A 783 3.27 -41.92 -10.64
C ALA A 783 3.69 -42.00 -9.15
N SER A 784 4.96 -41.72 -8.84
CA SER A 784 5.44 -41.67 -7.44
C SER A 784 4.89 -40.47 -6.67
N ALA A 785 4.75 -39.30 -7.31
CA ALA A 785 4.12 -38.12 -6.69
C ALA A 785 2.65 -38.36 -6.30
N LEU A 786 1.92 -39.17 -7.09
CA LEU A 786 0.53 -39.54 -6.82
C LEU A 786 0.35 -40.44 -5.58
N THR A 787 1.35 -41.23 -5.19
CA THR A 787 1.25 -42.14 -4.03
C THR A 787 1.46 -41.42 -2.69
N SER A 788 2.25 -40.34 -2.69
CA SER A 788 2.68 -39.60 -1.48
C SER A 788 1.59 -38.79 -0.74
N PHE A 789 0.36 -38.69 -1.25
CA PHE A 789 -0.71 -37.87 -0.64
C PHE A 789 -1.79 -38.67 0.13
N SER A 790 -1.56 -39.95 0.39
CA SER A 790 -2.58 -40.89 0.90
C SER A 790 -2.69 -41.01 2.44
N ALA A 791 -1.94 -40.21 3.22
CA ALA A 791 -2.01 -40.21 4.69
C ALA A 791 -2.08 -38.78 5.29
N PRO A 792 -2.93 -38.53 6.31
CA PRO A 792 -3.07 -37.21 6.93
C PRO A 792 -1.91 -36.89 7.89
N THR A 793 -1.38 -35.67 7.80
CA THR A 793 -0.29 -35.17 8.63
C THR A 793 -0.73 -34.93 10.09
N GLN A 794 -0.01 -35.53 11.04
CA GLN A 794 -0.09 -35.16 12.46
C GLN A 794 0.55 -33.77 12.67
N PRO A 795 -0.03 -32.87 13.49
CA PRO A 795 0.60 -31.60 13.81
C PRO A 795 1.78 -31.80 14.78
N GLU A 796 3.01 -31.61 14.31
CA GLU A 796 4.18 -31.62 15.19
C GLU A 796 4.22 -30.40 16.13
N PRO A 797 4.72 -30.56 17.38
CA PRO A 797 4.81 -29.45 18.32
C PRO A 797 5.91 -28.47 17.92
N VAL A 798 5.53 -27.19 17.84
CA VAL A 798 6.46 -26.07 17.62
C VAL A 798 7.55 -26.05 18.69
N LYS A 799 8.79 -26.29 18.30
CA LYS A 799 9.95 -25.96 19.14
C LYS A 799 10.23 -24.46 19.03
N ILE A 800 10.12 -23.76 20.15
CA ILE A 800 10.63 -22.39 20.35
C ILE A 800 11.83 -22.52 21.29
N ASN A 801 12.93 -21.83 21.01
CA ASN A 801 13.86 -21.31 22.01
C ASN A 801 14.85 -20.34 21.34
N ALA A 802 14.73 -19.06 21.70
CA ALA A 802 15.57 -17.88 21.38
C ALA A 802 14.74 -16.57 21.31
N LYS A 803 13.45 -16.58 21.67
CA LYS A 803 12.54 -15.42 21.56
C LYS A 803 12.04 -14.84 22.89
N ASP A 804 12.29 -15.52 24.02
CA ASP A 804 11.58 -15.23 25.26
C ASP A 804 11.95 -13.89 25.92
N GLU A 805 13.17 -13.36 25.69
CA GLU A 805 13.56 -12.03 26.17
C GLU A 805 12.89 -10.90 25.37
N GLU A 806 12.88 -10.99 24.03
CA GLU A 806 12.24 -10.00 23.16
C GLU A 806 10.71 -10.02 23.34
N GLU A 807 10.11 -11.22 23.49
CA GLU A 807 8.70 -11.37 23.82
C GLU A 807 8.35 -10.77 25.20
N GLY A 808 9.25 -10.87 26.19
CA GLY A 808 9.09 -10.23 27.50
C GLY A 808 8.92 -8.70 27.40
N PHE A 809 9.84 -8.03 26.69
CA PHE A 809 9.77 -6.58 26.47
C PHE A 809 8.53 -6.17 25.67
N ASN A 810 8.22 -6.90 24.59
CA ASN A 810 7.05 -6.61 23.75
C ASN A 810 5.72 -6.78 24.52
N ARG A 811 5.62 -7.81 25.38
CA ARG A 811 4.47 -8.02 26.28
C ARG A 811 4.35 -6.91 27.34
N ALA A 812 5.47 -6.34 27.82
CA ALA A 812 5.48 -5.23 28.77
C ALA A 812 5.02 -3.91 28.12
N PHE A 813 5.50 -3.59 26.91
CA PHE A 813 5.03 -2.41 26.16
C PHE A 813 3.52 -2.43 25.94
N ARG A 814 2.97 -3.58 25.50
CA ARG A 814 1.51 -3.80 25.45
C ARG A 814 0.86 -3.42 26.77
N SER A 815 1.35 -3.94 27.89
CA SER A 815 0.75 -3.66 29.21
C SER A 815 0.74 -2.16 29.51
N TYR A 816 1.80 -1.40 29.21
CA TYR A 816 1.80 0.05 29.40
C TYR A 816 0.79 0.77 28.50
N VAL A 817 0.73 0.45 27.20
CA VAL A 817 -0.20 1.06 26.25
C VAL A 817 -1.65 0.75 26.63
N VAL A 818 -1.95 -0.51 26.94
CA VAL A 818 -3.29 -0.96 27.35
C VAL A 818 -3.72 -0.34 28.67
N LEU A 819 -2.85 -0.32 29.68
CA LEU A 819 -3.15 0.32 30.97
C LEU A 819 -3.38 1.81 30.80
N CYS A 820 -2.53 2.52 30.05
CA CYS A 820 -2.73 3.94 29.74
C CYS A 820 -4.09 4.18 29.07
N TRP A 821 -4.39 3.43 28.00
CA TRP A 821 -5.65 3.51 27.27
C TRP A 821 -6.88 3.21 28.16
N MET A 822 -6.80 2.17 29.00
CA MET A 822 -7.84 1.81 29.96
C MET A 822 -8.04 2.89 31.01
N PHE A 823 -6.97 3.43 31.61
CA PHE A 823 -7.06 4.50 32.60
C PHE A 823 -7.58 5.80 31.98
N CYS A 824 -7.20 6.14 30.74
CA CYS A 824 -7.79 7.27 30.01
C CYS A 824 -9.31 7.10 29.85
N ASN A 825 -9.77 5.95 29.37
CA ASN A 825 -11.20 5.69 29.18
C ASN A 825 -11.96 5.63 30.53
N ALA A 826 -11.38 5.02 31.57
CA ALA A 826 -11.98 4.96 32.90
C ALA A 826 -12.04 6.34 33.59
N ALA A 827 -10.99 7.16 33.46
CA ALA A 827 -10.96 8.51 33.99
C ALA A 827 -11.99 9.40 33.30
N LEU A 828 -12.15 9.28 31.98
CA LEU A 828 -13.20 9.96 31.22
C LEU A 828 -14.59 9.63 31.78
N VAL A 829 -14.89 8.34 31.95
CA VAL A 829 -16.16 7.87 32.52
C VAL A 829 -16.37 8.39 33.95
N ALA A 830 -15.35 8.34 34.81
CA ALA A 830 -15.41 8.82 36.19
C ALA A 830 -15.60 10.34 36.30
N VAL A 831 -14.97 11.12 35.42
CA VAL A 831 -15.14 12.59 35.39
C VAL A 831 -16.56 12.96 35.00
N VAL A 832 -17.10 12.33 33.95
CA VAL A 832 -18.44 12.64 33.40
C VAL A 832 -19.55 12.22 34.36
N LEU A 833 -19.53 10.97 34.85
CA LEU A 833 -20.53 10.46 35.80
C LEU A 833 -20.28 10.92 37.25
N GLY A 834 -19.18 11.63 37.52
CA GLY A 834 -18.80 12.08 38.87
C GLY A 834 -18.46 10.96 39.88
N THR A 835 -18.22 9.74 39.39
CA THR A 835 -17.94 8.55 40.20
C THR A 835 -16.47 8.47 40.61
N GLY A 836 -16.05 7.37 41.27
CA GLY A 836 -14.64 7.15 41.64
C GLY A 836 -14.09 8.07 42.73
N GLY A 837 -14.95 8.73 43.52
CA GLY A 837 -14.54 9.61 44.61
C GLY A 837 -14.25 11.06 44.21
N LEU A 838 -14.33 11.42 42.92
CA LEU A 838 -14.26 12.82 42.47
C LEU A 838 -15.36 13.69 43.10
N SER A 839 -16.52 13.11 43.41
CA SER A 839 -17.58 13.75 44.21
C SER A 839 -17.14 14.23 45.59
N ARG A 840 -16.09 13.65 46.20
CA ARG A 840 -15.53 14.09 47.49
C ARG A 840 -14.55 15.26 47.37
N LEU A 841 -13.95 15.45 46.19
CA LEU A 841 -13.09 16.60 45.88
C LEU A 841 -13.89 17.80 45.36
N ARG A 842 -15.14 17.57 44.93
CA ARG A 842 -16.08 18.61 44.49
C ARG A 842 -16.72 19.28 45.72
N VAL A 843 -16.10 20.37 46.19
CA VAL A 843 -16.62 21.19 47.30
C VAL A 843 -18.04 21.70 46.98
N SER A 844 -19.04 21.15 47.69
CA SER A 844 -20.39 21.67 47.86
C SER A 844 -21.10 22.24 46.62
N LYS A 845 -21.26 21.43 45.56
CA LYS A 845 -22.27 21.66 44.52
C LYS A 845 -23.08 20.37 44.33
N GLY A 846 -24.36 20.41 44.72
CA GLY A 846 -25.24 19.24 44.84
C GLY A 846 -25.65 18.59 43.51
N ASP A 847 -26.51 17.58 43.59
CA ASP A 847 -26.83 16.60 42.52
C ASP A 847 -27.17 17.21 41.16
N ASN A 848 -27.82 18.38 41.13
CA ASN A 848 -28.11 19.13 39.90
C ASN A 848 -26.85 19.43 39.06
N PHE A 849 -25.67 19.55 39.68
CA PHE A 849 -24.42 19.78 38.97
C PHE A 849 -23.92 18.52 38.23
N ALA A 850 -24.04 17.33 38.82
CA ALA A 850 -23.66 16.08 38.15
C ALA A 850 -24.51 15.84 36.89
N ALA A 851 -25.83 15.98 37.02
CA ALA A 851 -26.76 15.90 35.90
C ALA A 851 -26.48 16.97 34.81
N SER A 852 -25.91 18.13 35.18
CA SER A 852 -25.50 19.15 34.19
C SER A 852 -24.25 18.72 33.41
N VAL A 853 -23.25 18.12 34.06
CA VAL A 853 -22.02 17.64 33.42
C VAL A 853 -22.30 16.53 32.40
N GLU A 854 -23.15 15.56 32.74
CA GLU A 854 -23.56 14.49 31.82
C GLU A 854 -24.25 15.05 30.56
N LYS A 855 -25.18 16.00 30.74
CA LYS A 855 -25.90 16.67 29.64
C LYS A 855 -24.96 17.49 28.76
N THR A 856 -24.07 18.30 29.34
CA THR A 856 -23.06 19.07 28.59
C THR A 856 -22.08 18.17 27.86
N TYR A 857 -21.67 17.05 28.45
CA TYR A 857 -20.76 16.11 27.82
C TYR A 857 -21.41 15.36 26.64
N LEU A 858 -22.65 14.88 26.81
CA LEU A 858 -23.43 14.31 25.72
C LEU A 858 -23.59 15.31 24.57
N PHE A 859 -23.90 16.58 24.89
CA PHE A 859 -23.99 17.66 23.91
C PHE A 859 -22.68 17.80 23.12
N VAL A 860 -21.53 17.88 23.81
CA VAL A 860 -20.21 18.00 23.16
C VAL A 860 -19.91 16.80 22.27
N ILE A 861 -20.18 15.55 22.69
CA ILE A 861 -19.99 14.36 21.84
C ILE A 861 -20.84 14.45 20.58
N LEU A 862 -22.15 14.67 20.72
CA LEU A 862 -23.09 14.59 19.60
C LEU A 862 -22.81 15.70 18.57
N TRP A 863 -22.51 16.92 19.02
CA TRP A 863 -22.08 18.02 18.13
C TRP A 863 -20.71 17.80 17.52
N SER A 864 -19.77 17.14 18.21
CA SER A 864 -18.47 16.78 17.63
C SER A 864 -18.61 15.72 16.53
N VAL A 865 -19.45 14.70 16.74
CA VAL A 865 -19.75 13.69 15.72
C VAL A 865 -20.44 14.33 14.51
N ALA A 866 -21.40 15.23 14.73
CA ALA A 866 -22.03 16.02 13.67
C ALA A 866 -21.01 16.89 12.91
N GLY A 867 -20.11 17.58 13.61
CA GLY A 867 -19.06 18.41 13.03
C GLY A 867 -18.03 17.62 12.21
N LEU A 868 -17.57 16.47 12.71
CA LEU A 868 -16.68 15.57 11.97
C LEU A 868 -17.36 15.00 10.71
N SER A 869 -18.67 14.73 10.79
CA SER A 869 -19.47 14.24 9.65
C SER A 869 -19.71 15.34 8.62
N ALA A 870 -19.96 16.58 9.07
CA ALA A 870 -20.08 17.75 8.22
C ALA A 870 -18.75 18.07 7.49
N PHE A 871 -17.61 17.96 8.18
CA PHE A 871 -16.29 18.14 7.56
C PHE A 871 -16.04 17.12 6.42
N LYS A 872 -16.31 15.82 6.68
CA LYS A 872 -16.27 14.77 5.66
C LYS A 872 -17.17 15.12 4.47
N PHE A 873 -18.40 15.52 4.75
CA PHE A 873 -19.40 15.85 3.72
C PHE A 873 -18.99 17.04 2.84
N VAL A 874 -18.51 18.14 3.44
CA VAL A 874 -18.05 19.32 2.68
C VAL A 874 -16.86 18.97 1.79
N GLY A 875 -15.88 18.23 2.31
CA GLY A 875 -14.73 17.77 1.51
C GLY A 875 -15.13 16.82 0.37
N ALA A 876 -16.01 15.85 0.65
CA ALA A 876 -16.53 14.93 -0.37
C ALA A 876 -17.35 15.65 -1.45
N MET A 877 -18.09 16.69 -1.07
CA MET A 877 -18.85 17.51 -2.01
C MET A 877 -17.94 18.40 -2.86
N TRP A 878 -16.90 19.00 -2.29
CA TRP A 878 -15.86 19.69 -3.04
C TRP A 878 -15.21 18.76 -4.07
N TYR A 879 -14.78 17.55 -3.66
CA TYR A 879 -14.25 16.53 -4.58
C TYR A 879 -15.23 16.23 -5.72
N ARG A 880 -16.51 16.00 -5.40
CA ARG A 880 -17.54 15.68 -6.41
C ARG A 880 -17.74 16.81 -7.41
N ILE A 881 -17.77 18.06 -6.94
CA ILE A 881 -17.89 19.27 -7.78
C ILE A 881 -16.64 19.42 -8.66
N HIS A 882 -15.45 19.40 -8.07
CA HIS A 882 -14.19 19.51 -8.80
C HIS A 882 -14.09 18.46 -9.90
N ARG A 883 -14.47 17.22 -9.59
CA ARG A 883 -14.46 16.11 -10.55
C ARG A 883 -15.40 16.32 -11.74
N ILE A 884 -16.56 16.95 -11.56
CA ILE A 884 -17.50 17.25 -12.65
C ILE A 884 -16.92 18.27 -13.65
N PHE A 885 -16.05 19.17 -13.20
CA PHE A 885 -15.45 20.21 -14.04
C PHE A 885 -14.07 19.87 -14.61
N VAL A 886 -13.40 18.82 -14.10
CA VAL A 886 -11.99 18.49 -14.44
C VAL A 886 -11.82 17.13 -15.14
N HIS A 887 -12.78 16.20 -15.09
CA HIS A 887 -12.60 14.80 -15.53
C HIS A 887 -13.64 14.26 -16.50
#